data_AF-A0A0W0VEJ4-F1
#
_entry.id   AF-A0A0W0VEJ4-F1
#
_cell.length_a   1.000
_cell.length_b   1.000
_cell.length_c   1.000
_cell.angle_alpha   90.00
_cell.angle_beta   90.00
_cell.angle_gamma   90.00
#
_symmetry.space_group_name_H-M   'P 1'
#
loop_
_entity.id
_entity.type
_entity.pdbx_description
1 polymer ?
#
loop_
_entity_poly.entity_id
_entity_poly.type
_entity_poly.pdbx_seq_one_letter_code
_entity_poly.pdbx_strand_id
1 'polypeptide(L)'
;MSLEKLIEEISKYANSKGTSAHDEQKKNFFSLILDSYHEKTLTVANLTFFLMQLDPEDHRNLFWLSRSRSASPNSQAAQLIAKLYRELGVPITDQYLAHLVAANSGQKDAIGKVLSTFPYRYWQRDPWSKLARKNLDRELKVSLGLHTFADKSLVEALDEKPADLQNNLLKLFQNTPAYFPEVVKQLYDIQKNKEKNSELGVLVALGEDSPVEDLEKELLALVQEKPELFNAVCDSDPEIATAVIQGLIKENPVHAKYFFDLPQALQERVQTLLQERFDFTSLGAISELTTSIHFVLQKPEGVEPLTHMVTVLAKSLEAEQTHLIADFQKKQAIEIIDAYLAQEPGSYKSNFFNQLKKRIESDGLTVDVLLAELQGKDKGQLFAKWSGASQSRAMKVLFDLYKMANFVSPAEEKLYRQSIHFDPVNDVLAKRHNIDAKRQEYIQRKVRQALRAETRSASELANKSELEKRIVPIVNDYKTYSPFVYRSHAFMQRQVEARYQALLIEKAFEKVGDGRDALFDPQGHIIVVVDADDFEQEDYDLIFQGIPGLEANKHTLEKMLGRSINAKTLCNLDIADSEGLKQKFKERLHAPELDEALDQYLASDERSSVVALQEEMMMHISLSLRGLEKMHGAPLLTEEQRWAVMREVNNGVLVKFANILKQVKDEEDEIDFVRLNKELDEARKDLAPGFRELLVDAIKKAKPDDFESLTAKMAAELNKEHFTETTATGWDYLRTDNANQSVTHISATEKTAHGKQLGAEEQAVRVVSRNQYIANGHQVRAYQDATAELRVPSIAQNSGPHSDAVRDVKEKLARDVRQLRAKNGYYSGPIIYNLLTSLHSKAYDNLPILELQNKQRASAARILKGSHWFNYEQLLTGETQAFVYVQNIPVNQHTNELNYYASDNATSEAALMADMAMLATFERQAAHFPPQLRESICTTFRAAHAKYIKFLPQAEYGNKYFKDSQQGNETIKDFTAKKEKWKSALPMTPADNLPALAVQALFSIMVNDHHHNKQFGMLTQALSVYVEEMSMAGCKSANERYQAVSSRAGLLKSIAQNEGPFSHEKQAVLDTLKLFVSGKASIEQLQEKLDIAYNKHNLHGAVAAISEEDQGASSKVQATSNKENKGVVSEWNTNYAESGYLSRLFQKFSSKLQAHKAQLTEKFIELFKARTAEASPEEPKMSSIPLVH
;
A
#
# COMPACT_ATOMS: atom_id res chain seq x y z
N MET A 1 13.50 3.43 -47.87
CA MET A 1 13.88 4.50 -48.85
C MET A 1 13.28 5.77 -48.29
N SER A 2 13.88 6.96 -48.31
CA SER A 2 13.15 8.11 -47.71
C SER A 2 11.84 8.36 -48.46
N LEU A 3 10.78 8.77 -47.75
CA LEU A 3 9.47 9.06 -48.34
C LEU A 3 9.61 10.06 -49.51
N GLU A 4 10.50 11.04 -49.40
CA GLU A 4 10.85 11.99 -50.47
C GLU A 4 11.29 11.30 -51.77
N LYS A 5 12.18 10.30 -51.69
CA LYS A 5 12.64 9.56 -52.87
C LYS A 5 11.51 8.73 -53.50
N LEU A 6 10.63 8.19 -52.67
CA LEU A 6 9.46 7.46 -53.16
C LEU A 6 8.48 8.40 -53.87
N ILE A 7 8.28 9.61 -53.35
CA ILE A 7 7.44 10.64 -53.96
C ILE A 7 8.02 11.09 -55.32
N GLU A 8 9.35 11.21 -55.44
CA GLU A 8 10.00 11.46 -56.73
C GLU A 8 9.77 10.31 -57.74
N GLU A 9 9.85 9.06 -57.28
CA GLU A 9 9.54 7.86 -58.08
C GLU A 9 8.07 7.88 -58.55
N ILE A 10 7.15 8.25 -57.67
CA ILE A 10 5.71 8.39 -57.97
C ILE A 10 5.45 9.51 -58.97
N SER A 11 6.11 10.66 -58.82
CA SER A 11 5.99 11.79 -59.75
C SER A 11 6.46 11.41 -61.15
N LYS A 12 7.64 10.76 -61.27
CA LYS A 12 8.12 10.22 -62.54
C LYS A 12 7.17 9.19 -63.12
N TYR A 13 6.61 8.31 -62.28
CA TYR A 13 5.65 7.31 -62.71
C TYR A 13 4.36 7.94 -63.26
N ALA A 14 3.75 8.89 -62.54
CA ALA A 14 2.53 9.57 -62.97
C ALA A 14 2.74 10.35 -64.28
N ASN A 15 3.87 11.06 -64.41
CA ASN A 15 4.23 11.81 -65.62
C ASN A 15 4.54 10.91 -66.83
N SER A 16 4.92 9.65 -66.61
CA SER A 16 5.18 8.68 -67.69
C SER A 16 3.93 8.07 -68.32
N LYS A 17 2.73 8.37 -67.80
CA LYS A 17 1.46 7.74 -68.25
C LYS A 17 0.87 8.43 -69.47
N GLY A 18 0.38 7.63 -70.42
CA GLY A 18 -0.27 8.10 -71.65
C GLY A 18 -1.74 8.49 -71.44
N THR A 19 -2.54 8.48 -72.51
CA THR A 19 -3.94 8.93 -72.52
C THR A 19 -4.96 7.79 -72.56
N SER A 20 -4.54 6.54 -72.32
CA SER A 20 -5.49 5.43 -72.21
C SER A 20 -6.24 5.50 -70.86
N ALA A 21 -7.46 4.97 -70.78
CA ALA A 21 -8.28 5.05 -69.56
C ALA A 21 -7.56 4.55 -68.28
N HIS A 22 -6.76 3.49 -68.38
CA HIS A 22 -5.99 2.99 -67.23
C HIS A 22 -4.77 3.86 -66.87
N ASP A 23 -4.15 4.51 -67.85
CA ASP A 23 -3.03 5.42 -67.64
C ASP A 23 -3.52 6.77 -67.09
N GLU A 24 -4.66 7.26 -67.56
CA GLU A 24 -5.34 8.44 -67.04
C GLU A 24 -5.75 8.23 -65.59
N GLN A 25 -6.32 7.07 -65.26
CA GLN A 25 -6.69 6.76 -63.87
C GLN A 25 -5.47 6.65 -62.95
N LYS A 26 -4.36 6.06 -63.41
CA LYS A 26 -3.10 6.05 -62.66
C LYS A 26 -2.59 7.47 -62.45
N LYS A 27 -2.64 8.33 -63.47
CA LYS A 27 -2.22 9.72 -63.38
C LYS A 27 -3.06 10.47 -62.35
N ASN A 28 -4.39 10.39 -62.44
CA ASN A 28 -5.33 11.04 -61.52
C ASN A 28 -5.09 10.59 -60.07
N PHE A 29 -5.02 9.28 -59.83
CA PHE A 29 -4.82 8.73 -58.49
C PHE A 29 -3.47 9.15 -57.87
N PHE A 30 -2.37 9.05 -58.63
CA PHE A 30 -1.06 9.45 -58.11
C PHE A 30 -0.89 10.97 -58.01
N SER A 31 -1.59 11.76 -58.83
CA SER A 31 -1.70 13.21 -58.62
C SER A 31 -2.33 13.53 -57.26
N LEU A 32 -3.45 12.88 -56.90
CA LEU A 32 -4.06 13.05 -55.57
C LEU A 32 -3.09 12.73 -54.42
N ILE A 33 -2.24 11.71 -54.58
CA ILE A 33 -1.21 11.36 -53.60
C ILE A 33 -0.13 12.44 -53.52
N LEU A 34 0.33 12.95 -54.66
CA LEU A 34 1.34 14.01 -54.72
C LEU A 34 0.81 15.30 -54.09
N ASP A 35 -0.42 15.68 -54.42
CA ASP A 35 -1.11 16.83 -53.85
C ASP A 35 -1.22 16.67 -52.33
N SER A 36 -1.68 15.50 -51.86
CA SER A 36 -1.76 15.20 -50.42
C SER A 36 -0.39 15.22 -49.72
N TYR A 37 0.68 14.81 -50.40
CA TYR A 37 2.03 14.90 -49.86
C TYR A 37 2.48 16.36 -49.71
N HIS A 38 2.25 17.19 -50.73
CA HIS A 38 2.59 18.61 -50.72
C HIS A 38 1.77 19.40 -49.70
N GLU A 39 0.49 19.06 -49.54
CA GLU A 39 -0.41 19.61 -48.52
C GLU A 39 -0.15 19.05 -47.11
N LYS A 40 0.79 18.11 -46.96
CA LYS A 40 1.10 17.42 -45.69
C LYS A 40 -0.10 16.62 -45.12
N THR A 41 -1.04 16.23 -45.98
CA THR A 41 -2.24 15.43 -45.65
C THR A 41 -2.08 13.95 -46.01
N LEU A 42 -0.92 13.52 -46.54
CA LEU A 42 -0.70 12.10 -46.88
C LEU A 42 -0.55 11.23 -45.62
N THR A 43 -1.59 10.46 -45.32
CA THR A 43 -1.63 9.49 -44.21
C THR A 43 -2.10 8.11 -44.67
N VAL A 44 -2.12 7.14 -43.76
CA VAL A 44 -2.64 5.80 -44.06
C VAL A 44 -4.14 5.88 -44.31
N ALA A 45 -4.90 6.65 -43.51
CA ALA A 45 -6.33 6.78 -43.74
C ALA A 45 -6.63 7.51 -45.05
N ASN A 46 -5.90 8.58 -45.41
CA ASN A 46 -6.14 9.30 -46.67
C ASN A 46 -5.77 8.45 -47.89
N LEU A 47 -4.61 7.78 -47.88
CA LEU A 47 -4.24 6.85 -48.95
C LEU A 47 -5.29 5.74 -49.11
N THR A 48 -5.77 5.21 -48.00
CA THR A 48 -6.81 4.17 -48.00
C THR A 48 -8.15 4.73 -48.48
N PHE A 49 -8.53 5.93 -48.04
CA PHE A 49 -9.75 6.61 -48.46
C PHE A 49 -9.76 6.83 -49.97
N PHE A 50 -8.67 7.34 -50.55
CA PHE A 50 -8.56 7.51 -52.00
C PHE A 50 -8.75 6.20 -52.76
N LEU A 51 -8.22 5.08 -52.24
CA LEU A 51 -8.41 3.76 -52.83
C LEU A 51 -9.86 3.27 -52.72
N MET A 52 -10.51 3.53 -51.58
CA MET A 52 -11.88 3.05 -51.33
C MET A 52 -12.93 3.87 -52.09
N GLN A 53 -12.66 5.13 -52.41
CA GLN A 53 -13.54 5.98 -53.23
C GLN A 53 -13.54 5.58 -54.71
N LEU A 54 -12.57 4.79 -55.16
CA LEU A 54 -12.57 4.29 -56.53
C LEU A 54 -13.71 3.30 -56.75
N ASP A 55 -14.51 3.54 -57.77
CA ASP A 55 -15.49 2.58 -58.23
C ASP A 55 -14.80 1.27 -58.72
N PRO A 56 -15.54 0.19 -58.96
CA PRO A 56 -14.94 -1.07 -59.38
C PRO A 56 -14.10 -0.98 -60.68
N GLU A 57 -14.48 -0.11 -61.62
CA GLU A 57 -13.81 0.04 -62.90
C GLU A 57 -12.51 0.84 -62.75
N ASP A 58 -12.56 1.97 -62.05
CA ASP A 58 -11.41 2.82 -61.74
C ASP A 58 -10.37 2.09 -60.88
N HIS A 59 -10.84 1.29 -59.92
CA HIS A 59 -9.96 0.45 -59.11
C HIS A 59 -9.25 -0.61 -59.96
N ARG A 60 -9.97 -1.24 -60.90
CA ARG A 60 -9.37 -2.19 -61.85
C ARG A 60 -8.37 -1.50 -62.77
N ASN A 61 -8.69 -0.29 -63.24
CA ASN A 61 -7.86 0.52 -64.11
C ASN A 61 -6.57 0.98 -63.43
N LEU A 62 -6.63 1.39 -62.16
CA LEU A 62 -5.47 1.76 -61.35
C LEU A 62 -4.43 0.63 -61.30
N PHE A 63 -4.88 -0.61 -61.07
CA PHE A 63 -4.01 -1.78 -60.95
C PHE A 63 -3.81 -2.56 -62.26
N TRP A 64 -4.22 -2.01 -63.39
CA TRP A 64 -4.15 -2.69 -64.68
C TRP A 64 -2.70 -2.98 -65.11
N LEU A 65 -2.46 -4.24 -65.51
CA LEU A 65 -1.20 -4.68 -66.09
C LEU A 65 -1.41 -5.21 -67.51
N SER A 66 -0.86 -4.53 -68.51
CA SER A 66 -1.09 -4.82 -69.94
C SER A 66 -0.74 -6.25 -70.34
N ARG A 67 0.26 -6.86 -69.68
CA ARG A 67 0.66 -8.26 -69.91
C ARG A 67 -0.38 -9.28 -69.44
N SER A 68 -1.07 -9.03 -68.32
CA SER A 68 -2.09 -9.94 -67.77
C SER A 68 -3.51 -9.59 -68.22
N ARG A 69 -3.71 -8.41 -68.84
CA ARG A 69 -5.02 -7.86 -69.22
C ARG A 69 -6.01 -7.86 -68.05
N SER A 70 -5.52 -7.61 -66.85
CA SER A 70 -6.29 -7.63 -65.61
C SER A 70 -5.62 -6.76 -64.53
N ALA A 71 -6.36 -6.48 -63.45
CA ALA A 71 -5.78 -5.90 -62.24
C ALA A 71 -4.76 -6.90 -61.66
N SER A 72 -3.56 -6.42 -61.33
CA SER A 72 -2.48 -7.29 -60.86
C SER A 72 -1.70 -6.64 -59.71
N PRO A 73 -1.37 -7.40 -58.64
CA PRO A 73 -0.45 -6.95 -57.59
C PRO A 73 0.97 -6.72 -58.13
N ASN A 74 1.29 -7.26 -59.30
CA ASN A 74 2.56 -7.03 -59.98
C ASN A 74 2.56 -5.76 -60.85
N SER A 75 1.44 -5.02 -60.91
CA SER A 75 1.43 -3.71 -61.56
C SER A 75 2.35 -2.74 -60.82
N GLN A 76 3.03 -1.85 -61.55
CA GLN A 76 3.90 -0.85 -60.94
C GLN A 76 3.13 0.08 -59.99
N ALA A 77 1.85 0.38 -60.28
CA ALA A 77 0.96 1.11 -59.38
C ALA A 77 0.78 0.37 -58.04
N ALA A 78 0.46 -0.92 -58.06
CA ALA A 78 0.33 -1.74 -56.85
C ALA A 78 1.63 -1.75 -56.03
N GLN A 79 2.78 -1.87 -56.69
CA GLN A 79 4.08 -1.87 -56.03
C GLN A 79 4.42 -0.51 -55.40
N LEU A 80 4.10 0.60 -56.07
CA LEU A 80 4.29 1.95 -55.52
C LEU A 80 3.36 2.21 -54.32
N ILE A 81 2.10 1.80 -54.39
CA ILE A 81 1.15 1.89 -53.27
C ILE A 81 1.63 1.02 -52.09
N ALA A 82 2.15 -0.17 -52.36
CA ALA A 82 2.71 -1.03 -51.33
C ALA A 82 3.97 -0.44 -50.67
N LYS A 83 4.83 0.24 -51.45
CA LYS A 83 5.96 1.00 -50.91
C LYS A 83 5.46 2.17 -50.06
N LEU A 84 4.42 2.89 -50.49
CA LEU A 84 3.84 4.01 -49.73
C LEU A 84 3.31 3.55 -48.39
N TYR A 85 2.51 2.49 -48.35
CA TYR A 85 2.03 1.92 -47.09
C TYR A 85 3.19 1.57 -46.15
N ARG A 86 4.27 0.96 -46.66
CA ARG A 86 5.47 0.65 -45.87
C ARG A 86 6.17 1.88 -45.31
N GLU A 87 6.35 2.92 -46.11
CA GLU A 87 6.96 4.19 -45.66
C GLU A 87 6.03 5.00 -44.73
N LEU A 88 4.71 4.73 -44.77
CA LEU A 88 3.73 5.21 -43.80
C LEU A 88 3.61 4.30 -42.56
N GLY A 89 4.44 3.25 -42.45
CA GLY A 89 4.53 2.38 -41.29
C GLY A 89 3.60 1.16 -41.30
N VAL A 90 2.94 0.85 -42.42
CA VAL A 90 2.09 -0.33 -42.58
C VAL A 90 2.85 -1.44 -43.32
N PRO A 91 3.13 -2.59 -42.69
CA PRO A 91 3.78 -3.72 -43.33
C PRO A 91 2.79 -4.48 -44.20
N ILE A 92 2.57 -4.00 -45.42
CA ILE A 92 1.71 -4.68 -46.40
C ILE A 92 2.48 -5.87 -47.01
N THR A 93 1.95 -7.08 -46.84
CA THR A 93 2.51 -8.30 -47.45
C THR A 93 2.01 -8.46 -48.88
N ASP A 94 2.67 -9.30 -49.68
CA ASP A 94 2.23 -9.60 -51.05
C ASP A 94 0.80 -10.17 -51.09
N GLN A 95 0.43 -10.93 -50.06
CA GLN A 95 -0.93 -11.45 -49.91
C GLN A 95 -1.93 -10.31 -49.64
N TYR A 96 -1.62 -9.39 -48.72
CA TYR A 96 -2.48 -8.22 -48.47
C TYR A 96 -2.57 -7.32 -49.69
N LEU A 97 -1.48 -7.14 -50.44
CA LEU A 97 -1.48 -6.40 -51.70
C LEU A 97 -2.35 -7.08 -52.76
N ALA A 98 -2.28 -8.41 -52.89
CA ALA A 98 -3.14 -9.16 -53.79
C ALA A 98 -4.63 -8.99 -53.41
N HIS A 99 -4.97 -9.02 -52.12
CA HIS A 99 -6.32 -8.75 -51.65
C HIS A 99 -6.75 -7.31 -51.91
N LEU A 100 -5.88 -6.32 -51.67
CA LEU A 100 -6.15 -4.91 -51.95
C LEU A 100 -6.46 -4.71 -53.44
N VAL A 101 -5.68 -5.33 -54.33
CA VAL A 101 -5.88 -5.25 -55.78
C VAL A 101 -7.12 -6.00 -56.26
N ALA A 102 -7.44 -7.14 -55.65
CA ALA A 102 -8.57 -7.98 -56.02
C ALA A 102 -9.90 -7.57 -55.35
N ALA A 103 -9.91 -6.56 -54.48
CA ALA A 103 -11.05 -6.26 -53.62
C ALA A 103 -12.33 -5.90 -54.39
N ASN A 104 -13.37 -6.73 -54.22
CA ASN A 104 -14.76 -6.44 -54.61
C ASN A 104 -15.38 -5.48 -53.57
N SER A 105 -16.50 -4.81 -53.88
CA SER A 105 -17.13 -3.79 -53.01
C SER A 105 -17.25 -4.19 -51.52
N GLY A 106 -17.70 -5.41 -51.21
CA GLY A 106 -17.81 -5.87 -49.81
C GLY A 106 -16.50 -6.18 -49.08
N GLN A 107 -15.41 -6.46 -49.81
CA GLN A 107 -14.07 -6.70 -49.21
C GLN A 107 -13.26 -5.41 -49.08
N LYS A 108 -13.55 -4.40 -49.92
CA LYS A 108 -12.96 -3.06 -49.86
C LYS A 108 -13.15 -2.44 -48.48
N ASP A 109 -14.37 -2.42 -47.95
CA ASP A 109 -14.65 -1.81 -46.64
C ASP A 109 -13.91 -2.47 -45.47
N ALA A 110 -13.82 -3.81 -45.50
CA ALA A 110 -13.11 -4.57 -44.45
C ALA A 110 -11.60 -4.29 -44.47
N ILE A 111 -10.98 -4.30 -45.66
CA ILE A 111 -9.56 -3.98 -45.84
C ILE A 111 -9.30 -2.51 -45.50
N GLY A 112 -10.19 -1.61 -45.95
CA GLY A 112 -10.13 -0.19 -45.68
C GLY A 112 -10.12 0.11 -44.18
N LYS A 113 -11.04 -0.49 -43.43
CA LYS A 113 -11.08 -0.36 -41.96
C LYS A 113 -9.84 -0.90 -41.27
N VAL A 114 -9.28 -2.02 -41.75
CA VAL A 114 -8.04 -2.59 -41.18
C VAL A 114 -6.85 -1.66 -41.41
N LEU A 115 -6.71 -1.12 -42.62
CA LEU A 115 -5.59 -0.25 -42.99
C LEU A 115 -5.70 1.12 -42.31
N SER A 116 -6.87 1.76 -42.34
CA SER A 116 -7.05 3.09 -41.72
C SER A 116 -6.88 3.07 -40.20
N THR A 117 -7.23 1.96 -39.54
CA THR A 117 -6.99 1.78 -38.09
C THR A 117 -5.63 1.20 -37.75
N PHE A 118 -4.79 0.88 -38.75
CA PHE A 118 -3.50 0.24 -38.53
C PHE A 118 -2.55 1.10 -37.66
N PRO A 119 -2.35 2.41 -37.90
CA PRO A 119 -1.45 3.21 -37.06
C PRO A 119 -1.82 3.15 -35.58
N TYR A 120 -3.12 3.26 -35.28
CA TYR A 120 -3.61 3.17 -33.91
C TYR A 120 -3.44 1.77 -33.33
N ARG A 121 -3.79 0.70 -34.07
CA ARG A 121 -3.59 -0.69 -33.60
C ARG A 121 -2.12 -1.06 -33.44
N TYR A 122 -1.25 -0.50 -34.28
CA TYR A 122 0.18 -0.70 -34.20
C TYR A 122 0.72 -0.03 -32.93
N TRP A 123 0.29 1.21 -32.66
CA TRP A 123 0.57 1.88 -31.40
C TRP A 123 -0.03 1.11 -30.20
N GLN A 124 -1.27 0.62 -30.25
CA GLN A 124 -1.85 -0.17 -29.15
C GLN A 124 -1.05 -1.45 -28.85
N ARG A 125 -0.44 -2.05 -29.88
CA ARG A 125 0.42 -3.23 -29.74
C ARG A 125 1.80 -2.91 -29.18
N ASP A 126 2.31 -1.73 -29.52
CA ASP A 126 3.64 -1.25 -29.13
C ASP A 126 3.61 0.26 -28.84
N PRO A 127 3.03 0.68 -27.69
CA PRO A 127 2.79 2.10 -27.39
C PRO A 127 4.08 2.89 -27.22
N TRP A 128 5.15 2.18 -26.85
CA TRP A 128 6.48 2.71 -26.55
C TRP A 128 7.31 2.95 -27.81
N SER A 129 6.90 2.39 -28.95
CA SER A 129 7.60 2.60 -30.20
C SER A 129 7.46 4.05 -30.65
N LYS A 130 8.59 4.78 -30.62
CA LYS A 130 8.71 6.14 -31.18
C LYS A 130 8.20 6.21 -32.62
N LEU A 131 8.38 5.13 -33.39
CA LEU A 131 7.89 5.03 -34.75
C LEU A 131 6.37 4.86 -34.80
N ALA A 132 5.80 3.95 -34.00
CA ALA A 132 4.35 3.76 -33.94
C ALA A 132 3.64 5.05 -33.51
N ARG A 133 4.18 5.72 -32.50
CA ARG A 133 3.70 7.02 -32.03
C ARG A 133 3.82 8.11 -33.10
N LYS A 134 4.97 8.26 -33.75
CA LYS A 134 5.15 9.23 -34.84
C LYS A 134 4.16 9.01 -35.99
N ASN A 135 3.88 7.75 -36.34
CA ASN A 135 2.92 7.43 -37.40
C ASN A 135 1.48 7.74 -36.96
N LEU A 136 1.13 7.44 -35.71
CA LEU A 136 -0.17 7.78 -35.15
C LEU A 136 -0.37 9.30 -35.05
N ASP A 137 0.62 10.06 -34.59
CA ASP A 137 0.59 11.52 -34.53
C ASP A 137 0.35 12.13 -35.91
N ARG A 138 1.02 11.62 -36.95
CA ARG A 138 0.80 12.05 -38.34
C ARG A 138 -0.65 11.81 -38.77
N GLU A 139 -1.19 10.63 -38.49
CA GLU A 139 -2.57 10.26 -38.80
C GLU A 139 -3.57 11.20 -38.11
N LEU A 140 -3.36 11.41 -36.81
CA LEU A 140 -4.24 12.21 -35.97
C LEU A 140 -4.23 13.68 -36.37
N LYS A 141 -3.07 14.28 -36.66
CA LYS A 141 -3.00 15.67 -37.12
C LYS A 141 -3.85 15.92 -38.34
N VAL A 142 -3.87 15.01 -39.32
CA VAL A 142 -4.70 15.18 -40.50
C VAL A 142 -6.18 15.04 -40.15
N SER A 143 -6.55 14.03 -39.34
CA SER A 143 -7.93 13.82 -38.91
C SER A 143 -8.50 14.97 -38.05
N LEU A 144 -7.63 15.69 -37.33
CA LEU A 144 -7.97 16.84 -36.47
C LEU A 144 -7.81 18.19 -37.19
N GLY A 145 -7.41 18.21 -38.47
CA GLY A 145 -7.21 19.46 -39.22
C GLY A 145 -5.99 20.29 -38.76
N LEU A 146 -4.96 19.62 -38.25
CA LEU A 146 -3.69 20.18 -37.73
C LEU A 146 -2.48 19.89 -38.64
N HIS A 147 -2.73 19.48 -39.89
CA HIS A 147 -1.69 19.08 -40.84
C HIS A 147 -0.74 20.22 -41.26
N THR A 148 -1.18 21.48 -41.10
CA THR A 148 -0.33 22.67 -41.30
C THR A 148 0.85 22.71 -40.33
N PHE A 149 0.76 22.05 -39.17
CA PHE A 149 1.80 21.92 -38.13
C PHE A 149 2.59 20.61 -38.24
N ALA A 150 3.01 20.23 -39.45
CA ALA A 150 3.64 18.92 -39.69
C ALA A 150 5.00 18.73 -38.98
N ASP A 151 5.74 19.82 -38.73
CA ASP A 151 7.05 19.87 -38.08
C ASP A 151 6.98 19.81 -36.55
N LYS A 152 5.86 20.22 -35.96
CA LYS A 152 5.60 20.13 -34.52
C LYS A 152 5.21 18.71 -34.10
N SER A 153 5.05 18.41 -32.82
CA SER A 153 4.36 17.22 -32.32
C SER A 153 2.83 17.39 -32.44
N LEU A 154 2.04 16.33 -32.22
CA LEU A 154 0.57 16.45 -32.16
C LEU A 154 0.14 17.41 -31.05
N VAL A 155 0.81 17.34 -29.91
CA VAL A 155 0.49 18.10 -28.69
C VAL A 155 0.79 19.58 -28.88
N GLU A 156 1.96 19.93 -29.42
CA GLU A 156 2.31 21.31 -29.78
C GLU A 156 1.34 21.90 -30.83
N ALA A 157 0.86 21.08 -31.77
CA ALA A 157 -0.11 21.53 -32.76
C ALA A 157 -1.50 21.80 -32.15
N LEU A 158 -1.90 21.02 -31.14
CA LEU A 158 -3.15 21.22 -30.39
C LEU A 158 -3.08 22.50 -29.54
N ASP A 159 -1.94 22.72 -28.87
CA ASP A 159 -1.67 23.91 -28.06
C ASP A 159 -1.68 25.22 -28.88
N GLU A 160 -1.24 25.19 -30.13
CA GLU A 160 -1.27 26.35 -31.05
C GLU A 160 -2.67 26.67 -31.61
N LYS A 161 -3.68 25.84 -31.32
CA LYS A 161 -5.06 26.01 -31.82
C LYS A 161 -6.12 25.89 -30.70
N PRO A 162 -6.06 26.75 -29.67
CA PRO A 162 -6.90 26.62 -28.48
C PRO A 162 -8.40 26.71 -28.78
N ALA A 163 -8.81 27.53 -29.76
CA ALA A 163 -10.23 27.71 -30.12
C ALA A 163 -10.93 26.42 -30.60
N ASP A 164 -10.18 25.42 -31.07
CA ASP A 164 -10.72 24.13 -31.52
C ASP A 164 -10.38 22.99 -30.54
N LEU A 165 -9.78 23.28 -29.39
CA LEU A 165 -9.17 22.28 -28.51
C LEU A 165 -10.21 21.26 -28.02
N GLN A 166 -11.34 21.69 -27.47
CA GLN A 166 -12.39 20.80 -26.97
C GLN A 166 -12.90 19.85 -28.06
N ASN A 167 -13.19 20.38 -29.25
CA ASN A 167 -13.62 19.60 -30.40
C ASN A 167 -12.55 18.59 -30.86
N ASN A 168 -11.28 19.00 -30.84
CA ASN A 168 -10.18 18.12 -31.23
C ASN A 168 -9.92 17.01 -30.19
N LEU A 169 -10.01 17.33 -28.90
CA LEU A 169 -9.93 16.36 -27.81
C LEU A 169 -11.06 15.34 -27.86
N LEU A 170 -12.29 15.79 -28.14
CA LEU A 170 -13.43 14.88 -28.31
C LEU A 170 -13.23 13.92 -29.50
N LYS A 171 -12.79 14.43 -30.66
CA LYS A 171 -12.45 13.60 -31.83
C LYS A 171 -11.30 12.63 -31.53
N LEU A 172 -10.29 13.09 -30.79
CA LEU A 172 -9.16 12.27 -30.37
C LEU A 172 -9.62 11.10 -29.50
N PHE A 173 -10.51 11.34 -28.53
CA PHE A 173 -11.07 10.27 -27.71
C PHE A 173 -11.90 9.29 -28.53
N GLN A 174 -12.76 9.77 -29.44
CA GLN A 174 -13.59 8.91 -30.28
C GLN A 174 -12.77 8.01 -31.21
N ASN A 175 -11.67 8.54 -31.76
CA ASN A 175 -10.84 7.81 -32.72
C ASN A 175 -9.79 6.93 -32.02
N THR A 176 -9.24 7.39 -30.89
CA THR A 176 -8.08 6.80 -30.24
C THR A 176 -8.16 6.90 -28.71
N PRO A 177 -9.18 6.27 -28.07
CA PRO A 177 -9.48 6.49 -26.66
C PRO A 177 -8.33 6.14 -25.71
N ALA A 178 -7.55 5.09 -26.01
CA ALA A 178 -6.39 4.72 -25.19
C ALA A 178 -5.18 5.67 -25.33
N TYR A 179 -5.09 6.46 -26.40
CA TYR A 179 -4.01 7.45 -26.60
C TYR A 179 -4.36 8.82 -25.99
N PHE A 180 -5.65 9.07 -25.78
CA PHE A 180 -6.16 10.33 -25.25
C PHE A 180 -5.51 10.77 -23.93
N PRO A 181 -5.41 9.92 -22.88
CA PRO A 181 -4.82 10.37 -21.60
C PRO A 181 -3.35 10.80 -21.73
N GLU A 182 -2.60 10.15 -22.63
CA GLU A 182 -1.20 10.50 -22.89
C GLU A 182 -1.08 11.89 -23.55
N VAL A 183 -1.98 12.22 -24.49
CA VAL A 183 -2.01 13.53 -25.15
C VAL A 183 -2.42 14.63 -24.18
N VAL A 184 -3.44 14.39 -23.35
CA VAL A 184 -3.90 15.32 -22.32
C VAL A 184 -2.79 15.63 -21.31
N LYS A 185 -2.10 14.58 -20.81
CA LYS A 185 -0.94 14.77 -19.91
C LYS A 185 0.14 15.64 -20.55
N GLN A 186 0.48 15.39 -21.81
CA GLN A 186 1.52 16.16 -22.50
C GLN A 186 1.11 17.60 -22.76
N LEU A 187 -0.16 17.85 -23.08
CA LEU A 187 -0.70 19.20 -23.20
C LEU A 187 -0.54 19.95 -21.87
N TYR A 188 -0.89 19.29 -20.77
CA TYR A 188 -0.73 19.84 -19.42
C TYR A 188 0.73 20.14 -19.08
N ASP A 189 1.65 19.21 -19.36
CA ASP A 189 3.10 19.39 -19.16
C ASP A 189 3.62 20.59 -19.97
N ILE A 190 3.12 20.82 -21.19
CA ILE A 190 3.48 22.01 -22.00
C ILE A 190 2.98 23.30 -21.33
N GLN A 191 1.73 23.37 -20.89
CA GLN A 191 1.20 24.58 -20.24
C GLN A 191 1.96 24.90 -18.94
N LYS A 192 2.22 23.88 -18.12
CA LYS A 192 2.99 24.02 -16.88
C LYS A 192 4.40 24.53 -17.13
N ASN A 193 5.04 24.08 -18.22
CA ASN A 193 6.36 24.58 -18.61
C ASN A 193 6.32 26.01 -19.13
N LYS A 194 5.26 26.41 -19.87
CA LYS A 194 5.08 27.81 -20.28
C LYS A 194 4.92 28.72 -19.07
N GLU A 195 4.15 28.31 -18.09
CA GLU A 195 3.96 29.04 -16.82
C GLU A 195 5.27 29.19 -16.04
N LYS A 196 6.10 28.14 -15.96
CA LYS A 196 7.42 28.19 -15.30
C LYS A 196 8.46 29.05 -16.02
N ASN A 197 8.44 29.09 -17.35
CA ASN A 197 9.51 29.69 -18.17
C ASN A 197 9.24 31.14 -18.60
N SER A 198 8.07 31.70 -18.29
CA SER A 198 7.68 33.02 -18.74
C SER A 198 7.82 34.07 -17.63
N GLU A 199 8.10 35.32 -18.00
CA GLU A 199 7.91 36.50 -17.12
C GLU A 199 6.44 36.61 -16.62
N LEU A 200 5.52 35.78 -17.16
CA LEU A 200 4.14 35.63 -16.70
C LEU A 200 4.01 35.12 -15.26
N GLY A 201 5.03 34.53 -14.62
CA GLY A 201 4.98 34.29 -13.17
C GLY A 201 4.68 35.57 -12.36
N VAL A 202 5.01 36.75 -12.92
CA VAL A 202 4.68 38.07 -12.36
C VAL A 202 3.31 38.59 -12.84
N LEU A 203 2.84 38.22 -14.03
CA LEU A 203 1.53 38.65 -14.59
C LEU A 203 0.35 37.80 -14.09
N VAL A 204 0.55 36.50 -13.86
CA VAL A 204 -0.41 35.63 -13.15
C VAL A 204 -0.61 36.16 -11.72
N ALA A 205 0.44 36.68 -11.09
CA ALA A 205 0.34 37.39 -9.80
C ALA A 205 -0.41 38.75 -9.89
N LEU A 206 -0.60 39.29 -11.11
CA LEU A 206 -1.36 40.51 -11.40
C LEU A 206 -2.79 40.23 -11.90
N GLY A 207 -3.23 38.96 -11.94
CA GLY A 207 -4.62 38.57 -12.19
C GLY A 207 -4.97 38.21 -13.64
N GLU A 208 -3.99 37.92 -14.50
CA GLU A 208 -4.25 37.27 -15.80
C GLU A 208 -4.51 35.75 -15.62
N ASP A 209 -5.42 35.19 -16.44
CA ASP A 209 -5.79 33.76 -16.40
C ASP A 209 -4.56 32.86 -16.66
N SER A 210 -4.35 31.85 -15.81
CA SER A 210 -3.24 30.89 -15.98
C SER A 210 -3.50 29.98 -17.19
N PRO A 211 -2.50 29.76 -18.08
CA PRO A 211 -2.64 28.81 -19.19
C PRO A 211 -2.97 27.38 -18.73
N VAL A 212 -2.57 27.01 -17.51
CA VAL A 212 -2.92 25.73 -16.89
C VAL A 212 -4.38 25.73 -16.48
N GLU A 213 -4.86 26.80 -15.83
CA GLU A 213 -6.26 26.94 -15.44
C GLU A 213 -7.21 26.94 -16.64
N ASP A 214 -6.83 27.56 -17.75
CA ASP A 214 -7.65 27.54 -18.97
C ASP A 214 -7.79 26.14 -19.55
N LEU A 215 -6.69 25.35 -19.57
CA LEU A 215 -6.77 23.95 -19.96
C LEU A 215 -7.63 23.13 -18.96
N GLU A 216 -7.49 23.38 -17.66
CA GLU A 216 -8.31 22.74 -16.62
C GLU A 216 -9.81 23.04 -16.80
N LYS A 217 -10.18 24.30 -17.13
CA LYS A 217 -11.56 24.72 -17.44
C LYS A 217 -12.10 24.01 -18.68
N GLU A 218 -11.32 23.92 -19.76
CA GLU A 218 -11.70 23.23 -21.00
C GLU A 218 -11.92 21.72 -20.76
N LEU A 219 -11.05 21.08 -19.98
CA LEU A 219 -11.20 19.67 -19.62
C LEU A 219 -12.42 19.43 -18.72
N LEU A 220 -12.71 20.33 -17.78
CA LEU A 220 -13.92 20.27 -16.95
C LEU A 220 -15.19 20.40 -17.82
N ALA A 221 -15.25 21.40 -18.71
CA ALA A 221 -16.37 21.60 -19.61
C ALA A 221 -16.60 20.37 -20.50
N LEU A 222 -15.53 19.77 -21.00
CA LEU A 222 -15.57 18.54 -21.79
C LEU A 222 -16.15 17.35 -20.99
N VAL A 223 -15.76 17.18 -19.73
CA VAL A 223 -16.30 16.14 -18.84
C VAL A 223 -17.76 16.39 -18.47
N GLN A 224 -18.16 17.65 -18.26
CA GLN A 224 -19.56 18.01 -17.99
C GLN A 224 -20.46 17.71 -19.20
N GLU A 225 -19.99 17.99 -20.42
CA GLU A 225 -20.72 17.67 -21.65
C GLU A 225 -20.80 16.16 -21.91
N LYS A 226 -19.71 15.44 -21.61
CA LYS A 226 -19.53 14.00 -21.87
C LYS A 226 -18.99 13.29 -20.64
N PRO A 227 -19.85 12.91 -19.68
CA PRO A 227 -19.42 12.25 -18.43
C PRO A 227 -18.60 10.97 -18.64
N GLU A 228 -18.77 10.28 -19.77
CA GLU A 228 -17.96 9.11 -20.14
C GLU A 228 -16.45 9.40 -20.30
N LEU A 229 -16.06 10.67 -20.47
CA LEU A 229 -14.66 11.11 -20.55
C LEU A 229 -13.97 11.23 -19.19
N PHE A 230 -14.73 11.23 -18.09
CA PHE A 230 -14.21 11.48 -16.75
C PHE A 230 -12.96 10.64 -16.44
N ASN A 231 -13.04 9.32 -16.61
CA ASN A 231 -11.91 8.43 -16.32
C ASN A 231 -10.72 8.70 -17.24
N ALA A 232 -10.94 8.91 -18.55
CA ALA A 232 -9.86 9.14 -19.50
C ALA A 232 -9.13 10.47 -19.24
N VAL A 233 -9.85 11.51 -18.82
CA VAL A 233 -9.25 12.80 -18.44
C VAL A 233 -8.48 12.65 -17.13
N CYS A 234 -9.13 12.13 -16.08
CA CYS A 234 -8.53 12.01 -14.75
C CYS A 234 -7.36 11.02 -14.68
N ASP A 235 -7.34 9.99 -15.54
CA ASP A 235 -6.21 9.03 -15.60
C ASP A 235 -4.92 9.65 -16.17
N SER A 236 -5.03 10.81 -16.83
CA SER A 236 -3.92 11.51 -17.48
C SER A 236 -2.88 12.01 -16.48
N ASP A 237 -3.32 12.72 -15.45
CA ASP A 237 -2.45 13.32 -14.43
C ASP A 237 -3.24 13.62 -13.14
N PRO A 238 -2.66 13.43 -11.93
CA PRO A 238 -3.32 13.75 -10.68
C PRO A 238 -3.73 15.21 -10.51
N GLU A 239 -2.95 16.17 -11.02
CA GLU A 239 -3.30 17.61 -10.92
C GLU A 239 -4.53 17.94 -11.78
N ILE A 240 -4.63 17.32 -12.97
CA ILE A 240 -5.81 17.41 -13.84
C ILE A 240 -7.03 16.80 -13.14
N ALA A 241 -6.89 15.60 -12.56
CA ALA A 241 -7.96 14.95 -11.83
C ALA A 241 -8.44 15.82 -10.66
N THR A 242 -7.52 16.44 -9.91
CA THR A 242 -7.83 17.41 -8.85
C THR A 242 -8.67 18.57 -9.36
N ALA A 243 -8.23 19.22 -10.45
CA ALA A 243 -8.92 20.37 -11.00
C ALA A 243 -10.34 20.04 -11.49
N VAL A 244 -10.49 18.92 -12.22
CA VAL A 244 -11.80 18.46 -12.72
C VAL A 244 -12.74 18.12 -11.57
N ILE A 245 -12.28 17.37 -10.57
CA ILE A 245 -13.08 17.03 -9.38
C ILE A 245 -13.48 18.28 -8.61
N GLN A 246 -12.53 19.19 -8.40
CA GLN A 246 -12.78 20.46 -7.74
C GLN A 246 -13.87 21.26 -8.46
N GLY A 247 -13.78 21.37 -9.79
CA GLY A 247 -14.78 22.05 -10.61
C GLY A 247 -16.16 21.40 -10.51
N LEU A 248 -16.23 20.07 -10.61
CA LEU A 248 -17.48 19.32 -10.49
C LEU A 248 -18.13 19.49 -9.10
N ILE A 249 -17.34 19.47 -8.02
CA ILE A 249 -17.84 19.66 -6.64
C ILE A 249 -18.33 21.09 -6.41
N LYS A 250 -17.61 22.09 -6.92
CA LYS A 250 -18.02 23.51 -6.83
C LYS A 250 -19.37 23.76 -7.50
N GLU A 251 -19.66 23.07 -8.60
CA GLU A 251 -20.96 23.14 -9.26
C GLU A 251 -22.06 22.43 -8.46
N ASN A 252 -21.77 21.23 -7.96
CA ASN A 252 -22.71 20.44 -7.16
C ASN A 252 -21.97 19.54 -6.17
N PRO A 253 -22.15 19.71 -4.84
CA PRO A 253 -21.49 18.88 -3.83
C PRO A 253 -21.73 17.36 -3.98
N VAL A 254 -22.83 16.94 -4.62
CA VAL A 254 -23.10 15.51 -4.92
C VAL A 254 -22.05 14.91 -5.86
N HIS A 255 -21.39 15.73 -6.68
CA HIS A 255 -20.30 15.30 -7.54
C HIS A 255 -19.03 14.91 -6.78
N ALA A 256 -18.98 15.07 -5.45
CA ALA A 256 -17.94 14.45 -4.63
C ALA A 256 -17.84 12.92 -4.86
N LYS A 257 -18.90 12.28 -5.36
CA LYS A 257 -18.86 10.86 -5.80
C LYS A 257 -17.78 10.57 -6.84
N TYR A 258 -17.51 11.49 -7.78
CA TYR A 258 -16.56 11.30 -8.86
C TYR A 258 -15.12 11.14 -8.34
N PHE A 259 -14.82 11.75 -7.20
CA PHE A 259 -13.56 11.51 -6.51
C PHE A 259 -13.36 10.01 -6.21
N PHE A 260 -14.42 9.30 -5.82
CA PHE A 260 -14.34 7.88 -5.48
C PHE A 260 -14.35 6.95 -6.70
N ASP A 261 -14.73 7.45 -7.87
CA ASP A 261 -14.63 6.71 -9.13
C ASP A 261 -13.18 6.59 -9.62
N LEU A 262 -12.27 7.44 -9.08
CA LEU A 262 -10.85 7.35 -9.39
C LEU A 262 -10.22 6.05 -8.85
N PRO A 263 -9.19 5.52 -9.53
CA PRO A 263 -8.29 4.53 -8.94
C PRO A 263 -7.77 5.00 -7.58
N GLN A 264 -7.66 4.09 -6.61
CA GLN A 264 -7.30 4.44 -5.23
C GLN A 264 -5.98 5.21 -5.11
N ALA A 265 -5.00 4.88 -5.94
CA ALA A 265 -3.72 5.57 -6.04
C ALA A 265 -3.87 7.04 -6.48
N LEU A 266 -4.81 7.33 -7.39
CA LEU A 266 -5.11 8.70 -7.82
C LEU A 266 -5.90 9.46 -6.77
N GLN A 267 -6.82 8.80 -6.06
CA GLN A 267 -7.56 9.42 -4.96
C GLN A 267 -6.63 10.03 -3.91
N GLU A 268 -5.57 9.30 -3.52
CA GLU A 268 -4.61 9.77 -2.50
C GLU A 268 -3.91 11.03 -2.96
N ARG A 269 -3.40 11.01 -4.19
CA ARG A 269 -2.71 12.18 -4.74
C ARG A 269 -3.65 13.37 -4.92
N VAL A 270 -4.87 13.13 -5.40
CA VAL A 270 -5.89 14.18 -5.57
C VAL A 270 -6.27 14.79 -4.23
N GLN A 271 -6.46 13.98 -3.20
CA GLN A 271 -6.78 14.44 -1.85
C GLN A 271 -5.67 15.32 -1.27
N THR A 272 -4.41 14.91 -1.38
CA THR A 272 -3.27 15.73 -0.95
C THR A 272 -3.22 17.06 -1.70
N LEU A 273 -3.40 17.05 -3.03
CA LEU A 273 -3.41 18.27 -3.84
C LEU A 273 -4.58 19.20 -3.49
N LEU A 274 -5.76 18.66 -3.15
CA LEU A 274 -6.90 19.45 -2.66
C LEU A 274 -6.60 20.15 -1.32
N GLN A 275 -5.84 19.49 -0.43
CA GLN A 275 -5.35 20.08 0.83
C GLN A 275 -4.35 21.19 0.58
N GLU A 276 -3.39 20.96 -0.32
CA GLU A 276 -2.39 21.96 -0.71
C GLU A 276 -3.01 23.20 -1.39
N ARG A 277 -4.07 23.01 -2.19
CA ARG A 277 -4.84 24.11 -2.82
C ARG A 277 -5.80 24.84 -1.85
N PHE A 278 -5.82 24.50 -0.56
CA PHE A 278 -6.69 25.09 0.49
C PHE A 278 -8.19 25.12 0.16
N ASP A 279 -8.71 24.14 -0.60
CA ASP A 279 -10.13 24.10 -0.95
C ASP A 279 -10.97 23.39 0.13
N PHE A 280 -11.33 24.15 1.17
CA PHE A 280 -12.15 23.68 2.28
C PHE A 280 -13.57 23.28 1.87
N THR A 281 -14.10 23.81 0.75
CA THR A 281 -15.45 23.44 0.27
C THR A 281 -15.43 22.03 -0.32
N SER A 282 -14.44 21.75 -1.18
CA SER A 282 -14.28 20.44 -1.79
C SER A 282 -13.91 19.38 -0.74
N LEU A 283 -12.96 19.70 0.15
CA LEU A 283 -12.60 18.82 1.26
C LEU A 283 -13.74 18.65 2.26
N GLY A 284 -14.52 19.70 2.52
CA GLY A 284 -15.69 19.67 3.38
C GLY A 284 -16.78 18.74 2.85
N ALA A 285 -17.12 18.84 1.56
CA ALA A 285 -18.10 17.96 0.92
C ALA A 285 -17.64 16.49 0.91
N ILE A 286 -16.37 16.24 0.55
CA ILE A 286 -15.79 14.90 0.60
C ILE A 286 -15.79 14.38 2.05
N SER A 287 -15.40 15.21 3.02
CA SER A 287 -15.33 14.86 4.44
C SER A 287 -16.72 14.64 5.07
N GLU A 288 -17.74 15.41 4.71
CA GLU A 288 -19.11 15.27 5.20
C GLU A 288 -19.74 13.95 4.72
N LEU A 289 -19.60 13.66 3.43
CA LEU A 289 -20.00 12.39 2.83
C LEU A 289 -19.28 11.22 3.51
N THR A 290 -17.98 11.36 3.69
CA THR A 290 -17.13 10.39 4.39
C THR A 290 -17.60 10.18 5.82
N THR A 291 -17.66 11.23 6.64
CA THR A 291 -18.02 11.16 8.06
C THR A 291 -19.39 10.49 8.26
N SER A 292 -20.35 10.80 7.39
CA SER A 292 -21.67 10.16 7.38
C SER A 292 -21.57 8.65 7.17
N ILE A 293 -20.71 8.21 6.26
CA ILE A 293 -20.45 6.79 5.96
C ILE A 293 -19.72 6.10 7.13
N HIS A 294 -18.75 6.77 7.78
CA HIS A 294 -18.01 6.21 8.92
C HIS A 294 -18.93 5.84 10.05
N PHE A 295 -19.81 6.78 10.37
CA PHE A 295 -20.70 6.66 11.49
C PHE A 295 -21.64 5.47 11.30
N VAL A 296 -22.19 5.33 10.09
CA VAL A 296 -23.09 4.23 9.73
C VAL A 296 -22.41 2.86 9.80
N LEU A 297 -21.13 2.79 9.43
CA LEU A 297 -20.36 1.54 9.44
C LEU A 297 -19.93 1.13 10.86
N GLN A 298 -19.64 2.08 11.75
CA GLN A 298 -19.15 1.76 13.11
C GLN A 298 -20.26 1.62 14.16
N LYS A 299 -21.35 2.41 14.09
CA LYS A 299 -22.45 2.38 15.07
C LYS A 299 -23.80 2.53 14.35
N PRO A 300 -24.46 1.41 13.98
CA PRO A 300 -25.73 1.45 13.23
C PRO A 300 -26.95 1.97 14.02
N GLU A 301 -26.79 2.40 15.27
CA GLU A 301 -27.87 2.86 16.14
C GLU A 301 -27.70 4.32 16.57
N GLY A 302 -28.74 5.14 16.32
CA GLY A 302 -29.07 6.31 17.13
C GLY A 302 -28.53 7.68 16.75
N VAL A 303 -27.93 7.90 15.56
CA VAL A 303 -27.15 9.14 15.34
C VAL A 303 -27.55 9.90 14.06
N GLU A 304 -27.51 11.23 14.17
CA GLU A 304 -27.82 12.25 13.15
C GLU A 304 -27.24 11.97 11.74
N PRO A 305 -25.98 11.50 11.58
CA PRO A 305 -25.39 11.24 10.26
C PRO A 305 -26.00 10.04 9.52
N LEU A 306 -26.47 9.00 10.24
CA LEU A 306 -27.24 7.90 9.63
C LEU A 306 -28.56 8.44 9.07
N THR A 307 -29.19 9.37 9.78
CA THR A 307 -30.43 10.01 9.33
C THR A 307 -30.17 10.90 8.11
N HIS A 308 -29.07 11.66 8.09
CA HIS A 308 -28.66 12.46 6.94
C HIS A 308 -28.41 11.59 5.71
N MET A 309 -27.59 10.54 5.82
CA MET A 309 -27.29 9.65 4.70
C MET A 309 -28.55 8.92 4.19
N VAL A 310 -29.38 8.41 5.09
CA VAL A 310 -30.68 7.81 4.73
C VAL A 310 -31.59 8.80 4.02
N THR A 311 -31.54 10.08 4.38
CA THR A 311 -32.30 11.15 3.72
C THR A 311 -31.75 11.45 2.33
N VAL A 312 -30.42 11.58 2.17
CA VAL A 312 -29.76 11.79 0.87
C VAL A 312 -30.07 10.63 -0.09
N LEU A 313 -29.93 9.40 0.39
CA LEU A 313 -30.21 8.20 -0.39
C LEU A 313 -31.70 8.08 -0.76
N ALA A 314 -32.60 8.37 0.19
CA ALA A 314 -34.04 8.39 -0.10
C ALA A 314 -34.41 9.49 -1.11
N LYS A 315 -33.77 10.66 -1.03
CA LYS A 315 -33.96 11.78 -1.96
C LYS A 315 -33.52 11.44 -3.38
N SER A 316 -32.45 10.65 -3.54
CA SER A 316 -32.03 10.16 -4.87
C SER A 316 -33.07 9.27 -5.56
N LEU A 317 -34.02 8.70 -4.80
CA LEU A 317 -35.10 7.86 -5.30
C LEU A 317 -36.44 8.60 -5.40
N GLU A 318 -36.49 9.90 -5.06
CA GLU A 318 -37.72 10.68 -4.93
C GLU A 318 -38.52 10.74 -6.25
N ALA A 319 -37.84 10.88 -7.39
CA ALA A 319 -38.47 10.94 -8.71
C ALA A 319 -39.16 9.61 -9.13
N GLU A 320 -38.73 8.48 -8.57
CA GLU A 320 -39.21 7.13 -8.95
C GLU A 320 -39.98 6.43 -7.80
N GLN A 321 -40.04 7.05 -6.62
CA GLN A 321 -40.52 6.46 -5.37
C GLN A 321 -41.93 5.87 -5.48
N THR A 322 -42.86 6.58 -6.12
CA THR A 322 -44.25 6.12 -6.27
C THR A 322 -44.34 4.83 -7.07
N HIS A 323 -43.60 4.75 -8.18
CA HIS A 323 -43.57 3.57 -9.04
C HIS A 323 -42.88 2.38 -8.36
N LEU A 324 -41.72 2.60 -7.74
CA LEU A 324 -40.95 1.56 -7.07
C LEU A 324 -41.71 0.94 -5.89
N ILE A 325 -42.44 1.75 -5.13
CA ILE A 325 -43.30 1.28 -4.03
C ILE A 325 -44.49 0.48 -4.58
N ALA A 326 -45.15 0.97 -5.63
CA ALA A 326 -46.30 0.30 -6.23
C ALA A 326 -45.94 -1.08 -6.77
N ASP A 327 -44.78 -1.21 -7.42
CA ASP A 327 -44.27 -2.49 -7.92
C ASP A 327 -43.81 -3.41 -6.77
N PHE A 328 -43.23 -2.87 -5.69
CA PHE A 328 -42.90 -3.66 -4.50
C PHE A 328 -44.12 -4.34 -3.88
N GLN A 329 -45.24 -3.63 -3.79
CA GLN A 329 -46.47 -4.10 -3.14
C GLN A 329 -47.30 -5.07 -4.01
N LYS A 330 -47.05 -5.07 -5.33
CA LYS A 330 -47.77 -5.87 -6.34
C LYS A 330 -47.90 -7.35 -5.98
N LYS A 331 -46.81 -8.02 -5.58
CA LYS A 331 -46.84 -9.46 -5.28
C LYS A 331 -47.82 -9.79 -4.14
N GLN A 332 -47.71 -9.06 -3.02
CA GLN A 332 -48.57 -9.27 -1.86
C GLN A 332 -50.02 -8.91 -2.18
N ALA A 333 -50.25 -7.86 -2.98
CA ALA A 333 -51.57 -7.48 -3.46
C ALA A 333 -52.23 -8.61 -4.28
N ILE A 334 -51.48 -9.22 -5.20
CA ILE A 334 -51.95 -10.35 -6.01
C ILE A 334 -52.27 -11.56 -5.13
N GLU A 335 -51.43 -11.88 -4.16
CA GLU A 335 -51.67 -13.00 -3.21
C GLU A 335 -52.97 -12.80 -2.42
N ILE A 336 -53.27 -11.57 -1.98
CA ILE A 336 -54.55 -11.24 -1.31
C ILE A 336 -55.73 -11.47 -2.26
N ILE A 337 -55.59 -11.05 -3.53
CA ILE A 337 -56.64 -11.24 -4.54
C ILE A 337 -56.84 -12.73 -4.86
N ASP A 338 -55.76 -13.49 -5.03
CA ASP A 338 -55.83 -14.92 -5.32
C ASP A 338 -56.44 -15.71 -4.16
N ALA A 339 -56.07 -15.38 -2.92
CA ALA A 339 -56.69 -15.97 -1.73
C ALA A 339 -58.19 -15.66 -1.63
N TYR A 340 -58.64 -14.53 -2.17
CA TYR A 340 -60.06 -14.20 -2.28
C TYR A 340 -60.77 -14.97 -3.40
N LEU A 341 -60.15 -15.03 -4.59
CA LEU A 341 -60.68 -15.73 -5.75
C LEU A 341 -60.79 -17.25 -5.52
N ALA A 342 -59.85 -17.84 -4.77
CA ALA A 342 -59.89 -19.24 -4.37
C ALA A 342 -61.10 -19.61 -3.50
N GLN A 343 -61.82 -18.63 -2.94
CA GLN A 343 -63.06 -18.84 -2.17
C GLN A 343 -64.31 -18.81 -3.05
N GLU A 344 -64.14 -18.91 -4.37
CA GLU A 344 -65.18 -18.95 -5.40
C GLU A 344 -66.26 -17.88 -5.23
N PRO A 345 -65.90 -16.58 -5.27
CA PRO A 345 -66.89 -15.53 -5.22
C PRO A 345 -67.76 -15.55 -6.50
N GLY A 346 -68.94 -14.94 -6.44
CA GLY A 346 -69.85 -14.90 -7.60
C GLY A 346 -69.19 -14.28 -8.84
N SER A 347 -69.66 -14.66 -10.04
CA SER A 347 -69.05 -14.33 -11.34
C SER A 347 -68.71 -12.85 -11.52
N TYR A 348 -69.58 -11.94 -11.07
CA TYR A 348 -69.34 -10.50 -11.11
C TYR A 348 -68.11 -10.07 -10.28
N LYS A 349 -67.97 -10.60 -9.06
CA LYS A 349 -66.84 -10.29 -8.16
C LYS A 349 -65.56 -10.93 -8.67
N SER A 350 -65.63 -12.16 -9.16
CA SER A 350 -64.48 -12.86 -9.77
C SER A 350 -63.93 -12.10 -10.97
N ASN A 351 -64.80 -11.61 -11.86
CA ASN A 351 -64.38 -10.81 -13.01
C ASN A 351 -63.73 -9.49 -12.60
N PHE A 352 -64.31 -8.78 -11.63
CA PHE A 352 -63.71 -7.54 -11.10
C PHE A 352 -62.30 -7.78 -10.54
N PHE A 353 -62.13 -8.76 -9.65
CA PHE A 353 -60.83 -9.00 -9.02
C PHE A 353 -59.79 -9.58 -9.98
N ASN A 354 -60.20 -10.35 -10.99
CA ASN A 354 -59.30 -10.77 -12.08
C ASN A 354 -58.83 -9.58 -12.94
N GLN A 355 -59.71 -8.60 -13.20
CA GLN A 355 -59.33 -7.37 -13.93
C GLN A 355 -58.40 -6.50 -13.07
N LEU A 356 -58.73 -6.32 -11.79
CA LEU A 356 -57.89 -5.59 -10.85
C LEU A 356 -56.51 -6.24 -10.69
N LYS A 357 -56.46 -7.57 -10.59
CA LYS A 357 -55.21 -8.35 -10.56
C LYS A 357 -54.35 -8.05 -11.78
N LYS A 358 -54.91 -8.10 -13.00
CA LYS A 358 -54.19 -7.80 -14.24
C LYS A 358 -53.67 -6.36 -14.30
N ARG A 359 -54.44 -5.39 -13.81
CA ARG A 359 -53.99 -4.00 -13.72
C ARG A 359 -52.86 -3.82 -12.69
N ILE A 360 -52.98 -4.44 -11.52
CA ILE A 360 -51.90 -4.42 -10.52
C ILE A 360 -50.66 -5.12 -11.09
N GLU A 361 -50.83 -6.17 -11.91
CA GLU A 361 -49.73 -6.83 -12.61
C GLU A 361 -49.03 -5.93 -13.63
N SER A 362 -49.73 -5.03 -14.33
CA SER A 362 -49.12 -4.12 -15.31
C SER A 362 -48.58 -2.84 -14.68
N ASP A 363 -49.36 -2.22 -13.78
CA ASP A 363 -49.17 -0.83 -13.36
C ASP A 363 -48.72 -0.69 -11.89
N GLY A 364 -48.63 -1.82 -11.17
CA GLY A 364 -48.36 -1.85 -9.73
C GLY A 364 -49.59 -1.51 -8.86
N LEU A 365 -49.46 -1.64 -7.54
CA LEU A 365 -50.54 -1.29 -6.62
C LEU A 365 -50.48 0.21 -6.28
N THR A 366 -51.42 0.98 -6.81
CA THR A 366 -51.65 2.38 -6.41
C THR A 366 -53.10 2.63 -6.06
N VAL A 367 -53.36 3.72 -5.34
CA VAL A 367 -54.73 4.19 -5.09
C VAL A 367 -55.45 4.49 -6.39
N ASP A 368 -54.77 5.11 -7.36
CA ASP A 368 -55.35 5.45 -8.65
C ASP A 368 -55.77 4.20 -9.44
N VAL A 369 -54.97 3.13 -9.41
CA VAL A 369 -55.32 1.84 -10.02
C VAL A 369 -56.57 1.24 -9.35
N LEU A 370 -56.63 1.25 -8.02
CA LEU A 370 -57.80 0.76 -7.27
C LEU A 370 -59.06 1.58 -7.58
N LEU A 371 -58.95 2.92 -7.62
CA LEU A 371 -60.06 3.83 -7.87
C LEU A 371 -60.54 3.76 -9.32
N ALA A 372 -59.61 3.73 -10.28
CA ALA A 372 -59.94 3.63 -11.69
C ALA A 372 -60.61 2.30 -12.03
N GLU A 373 -60.24 1.19 -11.37
CA GLU A 373 -60.93 -0.09 -11.56
C GLU A 373 -62.31 -0.11 -10.87
N LEU A 374 -62.46 0.58 -9.74
CA LEU A 374 -63.74 0.74 -9.05
C LEU A 374 -64.72 1.67 -9.76
N GLN A 375 -64.22 2.61 -10.56
CA GLN A 375 -65.03 3.61 -11.24
C GLN A 375 -65.99 2.97 -12.26
N GLY A 376 -67.27 3.33 -12.16
CA GLY A 376 -68.31 2.80 -13.07
C GLY A 376 -68.76 1.36 -12.81
N LYS A 377 -68.21 0.66 -11.80
CA LYS A 377 -68.67 -0.67 -11.40
C LYS A 377 -69.87 -0.59 -10.46
N ASP A 378 -70.80 -1.53 -10.58
CA ASP A 378 -71.92 -1.70 -9.66
C ASP A 378 -71.41 -2.13 -8.27
N LYS A 379 -71.30 -1.15 -7.37
CA LYS A 379 -70.86 -1.34 -5.97
C LYS A 379 -71.86 -2.20 -5.17
N GLY A 380 -73.14 -2.16 -5.51
CA GLY A 380 -74.18 -2.97 -4.88
C GLY A 380 -73.94 -4.46 -5.11
N GLN A 381 -73.64 -4.85 -6.35
CA GLN A 381 -73.27 -6.23 -6.68
C GLN A 381 -71.88 -6.63 -6.15
N LEU A 382 -70.91 -5.71 -6.20
CA LEU A 382 -69.54 -5.99 -5.73
C LEU A 382 -69.50 -6.26 -4.21
N PHE A 383 -70.29 -5.51 -3.43
CA PHE A 383 -70.27 -5.55 -1.97
C PHE A 383 -71.50 -6.23 -1.33
N ALA A 384 -72.40 -6.84 -2.11
CA ALA A 384 -73.58 -7.51 -1.56
C ALA A 384 -73.24 -8.63 -0.55
N LYS A 385 -73.84 -8.54 0.66
CA LYS A 385 -74.00 -9.60 1.68
C LYS A 385 -75.19 -9.25 2.59
N TRP A 386 -75.83 -10.26 3.20
CA TRP A 386 -77.03 -10.13 4.06
C TRP A 386 -76.83 -9.28 5.33
N SER A 387 -75.58 -9.10 5.79
CA SER A 387 -75.21 -8.34 7.00
C SER A 387 -74.74 -6.90 6.72
N GLY A 388 -74.92 -6.38 5.50
CA GLY A 388 -74.55 -5.02 5.09
C GLY A 388 -73.28 -4.94 4.23
N ALA A 389 -73.21 -3.92 3.36
CA ALA A 389 -72.14 -3.73 2.36
C ALA A 389 -70.73 -3.58 2.97
N SER A 390 -70.65 -3.10 4.21
CA SER A 390 -69.42 -2.89 4.97
C SER A 390 -68.74 -4.17 5.47
N GLN A 391 -69.45 -5.31 5.47
CA GLN A 391 -68.93 -6.60 5.95
C GLN A 391 -68.71 -7.63 4.83
N SER A 392 -68.71 -7.19 3.57
CA SER A 392 -68.39 -8.06 2.44
C SER A 392 -66.91 -8.45 2.44
N ARG A 393 -66.63 -9.72 2.12
CA ARG A 393 -65.25 -10.21 1.90
C ARG A 393 -64.54 -9.42 0.78
N ALA A 394 -65.28 -9.01 -0.26
CA ALA A 394 -64.75 -8.16 -1.34
C ALA A 394 -64.33 -6.78 -0.84
N MET A 395 -65.12 -6.19 0.05
CA MET A 395 -64.81 -4.90 0.68
C MET A 395 -63.57 -5.01 1.56
N LYS A 396 -63.46 -6.10 2.32
CA LYS A 396 -62.27 -6.40 3.12
C LYS A 396 -61.01 -6.48 2.25
N VAL A 397 -61.08 -7.20 1.13
CA VAL A 397 -59.95 -7.32 0.18
C VAL A 397 -59.57 -5.96 -0.40
N LEU A 398 -60.53 -5.19 -0.94
CA LEU A 398 -60.26 -3.85 -1.47
C LEU A 398 -59.72 -2.90 -0.42
N PHE A 399 -60.19 -3.01 0.82
CA PHE A 399 -59.68 -2.23 1.94
C PHE A 399 -58.27 -2.68 2.34
N ASP A 400 -57.96 -3.98 2.33
CA ASP A 400 -56.60 -4.49 2.58
C ASP A 400 -55.62 -4.02 1.50
N LEU A 401 -56.05 -4.00 0.23
CA LEU A 401 -55.28 -3.42 -0.89
C LEU A 401 -55.11 -1.91 -0.75
N TYR A 402 -56.16 -1.19 -0.37
CA TYR A 402 -56.10 0.26 -0.13
C TYR A 402 -55.18 0.61 1.04
N LYS A 403 -55.24 -0.15 2.15
CA LYS A 403 -54.34 0.00 3.29
C LYS A 403 -52.88 -0.18 2.89
N MET A 404 -52.62 -1.14 2.00
CA MET A 404 -51.29 -1.39 1.45
C MET A 404 -50.83 -0.21 0.58
N ALA A 405 -51.66 0.26 -0.36
CA ALA A 405 -51.35 1.39 -1.25
C ALA A 405 -51.11 2.72 -0.51
N ASN A 406 -51.73 2.92 0.66
CA ASN A 406 -51.69 4.16 1.44
C ASN A 406 -50.90 4.11 2.75
N PHE A 407 -50.25 2.98 3.08
CA PHE A 407 -49.52 2.80 4.35
C PHE A 407 -50.35 3.17 5.59
N VAL A 408 -51.60 2.69 5.64
CA VAL A 408 -52.54 3.00 6.73
C VAL A 408 -52.12 2.27 8.01
N SER A 409 -51.96 3.00 9.12
CA SER A 409 -51.61 2.45 10.43
C SER A 409 -52.80 1.75 11.11
N PRO A 410 -52.55 0.85 12.09
CA PRO A 410 -53.64 0.20 12.84
C PRO A 410 -54.58 1.17 13.58
N ALA A 411 -54.06 2.34 14.00
CA ALA A 411 -54.87 3.38 14.64
C ALA A 411 -55.81 4.06 13.64
N GLU A 412 -55.32 4.33 12.42
CA GLU A 412 -56.12 4.84 11.32
C GLU A 412 -57.14 3.80 10.84
N GLU A 413 -56.81 2.51 10.85
CA GLU A 413 -57.73 1.41 10.51
C GLU A 413 -59.01 1.43 11.36
N LYS A 414 -58.90 1.78 12.65
CA LYS A 414 -60.06 1.89 13.54
C LYS A 414 -60.99 3.06 13.16
N LEU A 415 -60.41 4.18 12.73
CA LEU A 415 -61.14 5.35 12.23
C LEU A 415 -61.80 5.07 10.87
N TYR A 416 -61.07 4.42 9.95
CA TYR A 416 -61.57 4.01 8.63
C TYR A 416 -62.75 3.03 8.73
N ARG A 417 -62.71 2.10 9.68
CA ARG A 417 -63.82 1.17 9.95
C ARG A 417 -65.05 1.84 10.54
N GLN A 418 -64.94 3.07 11.07
CA GLN A 418 -66.06 3.81 11.63
C GLN A 418 -66.73 4.74 10.59
N SER A 419 -66.01 5.16 9.55
CA SER A 419 -66.49 6.10 8.53
C SER A 419 -67.04 5.43 7.25
N ILE A 420 -67.69 4.27 7.36
CA ILE A 420 -67.91 3.33 6.23
C ILE A 420 -68.81 3.88 5.12
N HIS A 421 -68.22 4.69 4.24
CA HIS A 421 -68.56 4.85 2.84
C HIS A 421 -67.24 5.03 2.10
N PHE A 422 -66.82 4.03 1.32
CA PHE A 422 -65.78 4.23 0.29
C PHE A 422 -66.37 5.20 -0.75
N ASP A 423 -66.29 6.50 -0.45
CA ASP A 423 -66.62 7.60 -1.36
C ASP A 423 -65.30 8.22 -1.85
N PRO A 424 -64.77 7.78 -3.01
CA PRO A 424 -63.51 8.28 -3.54
C PRO A 424 -63.53 9.76 -3.90
N VAL A 425 -64.72 10.35 -4.07
CA VAL A 425 -64.88 11.71 -4.61
C VAL A 425 -64.85 12.74 -3.48
N ASN A 426 -65.29 12.37 -2.27
CA ASN A 426 -65.32 13.24 -1.09
C ASN A 426 -64.40 12.75 0.04
N ASP A 427 -63.41 11.89 -0.23
CA ASP A 427 -62.54 11.39 0.83
C ASP A 427 -61.65 12.52 1.39
N VAL A 428 -62.15 13.15 2.46
CA VAL A 428 -61.46 14.18 3.25
C VAL A 428 -60.12 13.67 3.79
N LEU A 429 -59.88 12.35 3.77
CA LEU A 429 -58.65 11.73 4.26
C LEU A 429 -57.50 11.72 3.23
N ALA A 430 -57.77 11.71 1.93
CA ALA A 430 -56.73 11.91 0.91
C ALA A 430 -56.10 13.31 1.00
N LYS A 431 -56.85 14.29 1.53
CA LYS A 431 -56.38 15.66 1.81
C LYS A 431 -55.76 15.86 3.20
N ARG A 432 -55.85 14.88 4.12
CA ARG A 432 -55.41 15.04 5.54
C ARG A 432 -54.13 14.30 5.92
N HIS A 433 -53.66 13.36 5.11
CA HIS A 433 -52.47 12.58 5.44
C HIS A 433 -51.38 12.81 4.41
N ASN A 434 -50.19 13.20 4.88
CA ASN A 434 -48.99 13.40 4.07
C ASN A 434 -48.48 12.04 3.57
N ILE A 435 -49.16 11.50 2.55
CA ILE A 435 -48.84 10.21 1.91
C ILE A 435 -47.39 10.21 1.41
N ASP A 436 -46.91 11.34 0.92
CA ASP A 436 -45.53 11.50 0.47
C ASP A 436 -44.55 11.38 1.63
N ALA A 437 -44.83 11.94 2.82
CA ALA A 437 -44.02 11.71 4.00
C ALA A 437 -44.01 10.24 4.44
N LYS A 438 -45.14 9.52 4.35
CA LYS A 438 -45.21 8.08 4.68
C LYS A 438 -44.43 7.22 3.67
N ARG A 439 -44.50 7.56 2.37
CA ARG A 439 -43.67 6.94 1.32
C ARG A 439 -42.19 7.19 1.59
N GLN A 440 -41.85 8.41 1.99
CA GLN A 440 -40.49 8.80 2.33
C GLN A 440 -39.96 8.03 3.53
N GLU A 441 -40.73 7.94 4.61
CA GLU A 441 -40.39 7.12 5.77
C GLU A 441 -40.22 5.64 5.40
N TYR A 442 -41.06 5.11 4.51
CA TYR A 442 -40.96 3.74 4.02
C TYR A 442 -39.65 3.48 3.25
N ILE A 443 -39.28 4.36 2.30
CA ILE A 443 -38.01 4.26 1.57
C ILE A 443 -36.85 4.38 2.55
N GLN A 444 -36.87 5.38 3.44
CA GLN A 444 -35.82 5.57 4.44
C GLN A 444 -35.62 4.31 5.30
N ARG A 445 -36.70 3.64 5.71
CA ARG A 445 -36.64 2.37 6.45
C ARG A 445 -36.01 1.25 5.60
N LYS A 446 -36.34 1.16 4.31
CA LYS A 446 -35.75 0.16 3.39
C LYS A 446 -34.27 0.43 3.14
N VAL A 447 -33.87 1.69 2.99
CA VAL A 447 -32.47 2.11 2.91
C VAL A 447 -31.72 1.72 4.19
N ARG A 448 -32.28 1.99 5.38
CA ARG A 448 -31.70 1.56 6.66
C ARG A 448 -31.50 0.04 6.75
N GLN A 449 -32.47 -0.74 6.26
CA GLN A 449 -32.36 -2.20 6.22
C GLN A 449 -31.21 -2.66 5.30
N ALA A 450 -31.10 -2.07 4.10
CA ALA A 450 -30.02 -2.38 3.18
C ALA A 450 -28.63 -1.97 3.71
N LEU A 451 -28.53 -0.84 4.41
CA LEU A 451 -27.28 -0.40 5.05
C LEU A 451 -26.80 -1.39 6.11
N ARG A 452 -27.73 -1.92 6.91
CA ARG A 452 -27.46 -2.90 7.99
C ARG A 452 -27.24 -4.33 7.51
N ALA A 453 -27.59 -4.64 6.27
CA ALA A 453 -27.41 -5.97 5.69
C ALA A 453 -25.91 -6.26 5.43
N GLU A 454 -25.42 -7.42 5.91
CA GLU A 454 -24.11 -7.96 5.52
C GLU A 454 -24.06 -8.21 3.99
N THR A 455 -22.88 -8.20 3.40
CA THR A 455 -22.67 -8.29 1.94
C THR A 455 -23.37 -9.49 1.30
N ARG A 456 -23.40 -10.66 1.97
CA ARG A 456 -24.14 -11.85 1.53
C ARG A 456 -25.65 -11.61 1.52
N SER A 457 -26.19 -10.99 2.56
CA SER A 457 -27.62 -10.65 2.68
C SER A 457 -28.06 -9.53 1.72
N ALA A 458 -27.15 -8.64 1.31
CA ALA A 458 -27.43 -7.59 0.32
C ALA A 458 -27.72 -8.16 -1.08
N SER A 459 -27.00 -9.20 -1.49
CA SER A 459 -27.28 -9.97 -2.73
C SER A 459 -28.65 -10.68 -2.66
N GLU A 460 -28.99 -11.24 -1.51
CA GLU A 460 -30.31 -11.86 -1.30
C GLU A 460 -31.45 -10.83 -1.27
N LEU A 461 -31.19 -9.61 -0.79
CA LEU A 461 -32.12 -8.48 -0.83
C LEU A 461 -32.31 -7.94 -2.25
N ALA A 462 -31.25 -7.84 -3.06
CA ALA A 462 -31.33 -7.40 -4.45
C ALA A 462 -32.22 -8.32 -5.32
N ASN A 463 -32.36 -9.59 -4.95
CA ASN A 463 -33.19 -10.55 -5.69
C ASN A 463 -34.68 -10.54 -5.30
N LYS A 464 -35.11 -9.68 -4.35
CA LYS A 464 -36.47 -9.73 -3.78
C LYS A 464 -37.45 -8.70 -4.37
N SER A 465 -37.01 -7.52 -4.82
CA SER A 465 -37.89 -6.49 -5.41
C SER A 465 -37.15 -5.44 -6.24
N GLU A 466 -37.85 -4.75 -7.15
CA GLU A 466 -37.25 -3.68 -7.98
C GLU A 466 -36.78 -2.47 -7.15
N LEU A 467 -37.52 -2.13 -6.08
CA LEU A 467 -37.09 -1.14 -5.09
C LEU A 467 -35.76 -1.54 -4.43
N GLU A 468 -35.60 -2.80 -4.02
CA GLU A 468 -34.37 -3.29 -3.41
C GLU A 468 -33.23 -3.39 -4.43
N LYS A 469 -33.51 -3.71 -5.71
CA LYS A 469 -32.53 -3.62 -6.81
C LYS A 469 -32.03 -2.21 -7.07
N ARG A 470 -32.78 -1.16 -6.70
CA ARG A 470 -32.34 0.24 -6.79
C ARG A 470 -31.61 0.69 -5.54
N ILE A 471 -32.08 0.30 -4.35
CA ILE A 471 -31.47 0.67 -3.07
C ILE A 471 -30.11 -0.03 -2.87
N VAL A 472 -30.00 -1.32 -3.18
CA VAL A 472 -28.80 -2.11 -2.87
C VAL A 472 -27.56 -1.63 -3.65
N PRO A 473 -27.60 -1.35 -4.96
CA PRO A 473 -26.46 -0.77 -5.68
C PRO A 473 -26.05 0.58 -5.09
N ILE A 474 -26.99 1.48 -4.83
CA ILE A 474 -26.70 2.79 -4.23
C ILE A 474 -26.04 2.61 -2.85
N VAL A 475 -26.56 1.73 -2.00
CA VAL A 475 -25.95 1.43 -0.69
C VAL A 475 -24.57 0.78 -0.83
N ASN A 476 -24.40 -0.13 -1.79
CA ASN A 476 -23.11 -0.79 -2.06
C ASN A 476 -22.09 0.21 -2.59
N ASP A 477 -22.47 1.10 -3.51
CA ASP A 477 -21.66 2.21 -4.00
C ASP A 477 -21.21 3.08 -2.82
N TYR A 478 -22.10 3.41 -1.88
CA TYR A 478 -21.73 4.14 -0.68
C TYR A 478 -20.81 3.34 0.27
N LYS A 479 -20.99 2.02 0.39
CA LYS A 479 -20.05 1.14 1.11
C LYS A 479 -18.68 1.09 0.42
N THR A 480 -18.60 1.29 -0.90
CA THR A 480 -17.32 1.40 -1.60
C THR A 480 -16.53 2.66 -1.22
N TYR A 481 -17.18 3.67 -0.64
CA TYR A 481 -16.51 4.89 -0.11
C TYR A 481 -15.97 4.71 1.33
N SER A 482 -16.24 3.57 1.96
CA SER A 482 -15.71 3.23 3.29
C SER A 482 -14.19 3.36 3.44
N PRO A 483 -13.33 3.13 2.42
CA PRO A 483 -11.89 3.34 2.59
C PRO A 483 -11.53 4.78 2.97
N PHE A 484 -12.27 5.77 2.49
CA PHE A 484 -11.93 7.18 2.74
C PHE A 484 -12.22 7.63 4.17
N VAL A 485 -13.27 7.06 4.73
CA VAL A 485 -13.62 7.15 6.15
C VAL A 485 -12.46 6.74 7.04
N TYR A 486 -11.92 5.58 6.72
CA TYR A 486 -10.88 5.01 7.51
C TYR A 486 -9.56 5.79 7.28
N ARG A 487 -9.39 6.51 6.16
CA ARG A 487 -8.22 7.40 5.93
C ARG A 487 -8.19 8.57 6.90
N SER A 488 -9.31 9.25 7.12
CA SER A 488 -9.39 10.32 8.15
C SER A 488 -9.08 9.76 9.53
N HIS A 489 -9.58 8.56 9.84
CA HIS A 489 -9.23 7.85 11.08
C HIS A 489 -7.73 7.56 11.18
N ALA A 490 -7.08 7.02 10.14
CA ALA A 490 -5.64 6.76 10.16
C ALA A 490 -4.80 8.03 10.21
N PHE A 491 -5.25 9.14 9.61
CA PHE A 491 -4.63 10.43 9.82
C PHE A 491 -4.67 10.83 11.31
N MET A 492 -5.83 10.71 11.96
CA MET A 492 -5.94 10.96 13.40
C MET A 492 -5.05 10.02 14.22
N GLN A 493 -5.00 8.72 13.90
CA GLN A 493 -4.15 7.75 14.59
C GLN A 493 -2.66 8.13 14.50
N ARG A 494 -2.20 8.61 13.35
CA ARG A 494 -0.82 9.09 13.16
C ARG A 494 -0.53 10.35 13.97
N GLN A 495 -1.46 11.31 13.99
CA GLN A 495 -1.32 12.51 14.81
C GLN A 495 -1.26 12.18 16.31
N VAL A 496 -2.12 11.25 16.76
CA VAL A 496 -2.10 10.75 18.15
C VAL A 496 -0.77 10.06 18.47
N GLU A 497 -0.26 9.19 17.60
CA GLU A 497 1.05 8.55 17.80
C GLU A 497 2.18 9.58 17.86
N ALA A 498 2.21 10.56 16.95
CA ALA A 498 3.23 11.60 16.95
C ALA A 498 3.22 12.40 18.25
N ARG A 499 2.05 12.79 18.75
CA ARG A 499 1.92 13.54 20.01
C ARG A 499 2.23 12.71 21.24
N TYR A 500 1.85 11.43 21.24
CA TYR A 500 2.27 10.50 22.29
C TYR A 500 3.80 10.39 22.35
N GLN A 501 4.47 10.30 21.21
CA GLN A 501 5.93 10.30 21.14
C GLN A 501 6.53 11.64 21.61
N ALA A 502 5.95 12.78 21.23
CA ALA A 502 6.38 14.10 21.70
C ALA A 502 6.27 14.21 23.23
N LEU A 503 5.16 13.77 23.82
CA LEU A 503 4.96 13.73 25.26
C LEU A 503 6.01 12.85 25.96
N LEU A 504 6.30 11.66 25.42
CA LEU A 504 7.35 10.78 25.97
C LEU A 504 8.71 11.48 25.98
N ILE A 505 9.05 12.22 24.91
CA ILE A 505 10.30 12.99 24.82
C ILE A 505 10.33 14.11 25.87
N GLU A 506 9.23 14.87 25.99
CA GLU A 506 9.09 15.95 26.97
C GLU A 506 9.27 15.43 28.40
N LYS A 507 8.52 14.40 28.81
CA LYS A 507 8.63 13.78 30.14
C LYS A 507 10.02 13.21 30.40
N ALA A 508 10.68 12.66 29.37
CA ALA A 508 12.04 12.17 29.50
C ALA A 508 13.05 13.31 29.75
N PHE A 509 12.95 14.44 29.05
CA PHE A 509 13.80 15.61 29.31
C PHE A 509 13.51 16.25 30.68
N GLU A 510 12.25 16.31 31.11
CA GLU A 510 11.88 16.76 32.46
C GLU A 510 12.56 15.90 33.54
N LYS A 511 12.48 14.56 33.43
CA LYS A 511 13.13 13.63 34.37
C LYS A 511 14.65 13.83 34.45
N VAL A 512 15.30 14.30 33.38
CA VAL A 512 16.74 14.63 33.35
C VAL A 512 17.03 16.00 33.95
N GLY A 513 16.11 16.96 33.79
CA GLY A 513 16.18 18.29 34.38
C GLY A 513 16.15 18.28 35.91
N ASP A 514 15.37 17.38 36.50
CA ASP A 514 15.18 17.23 37.96
C ASP A 514 16.41 16.70 38.73
N GLY A 515 17.56 16.55 38.07
CA GLY A 515 18.81 16.14 38.71
C GLY A 515 18.89 14.64 39.00
N ARG A 516 18.03 13.81 38.40
CA ARG A 516 18.24 12.35 38.37
C ARG A 516 19.44 12.04 37.46
N ASP A 517 20.31 11.13 37.90
CA ASP A 517 21.54 10.77 37.18
C ASP A 517 21.24 10.19 35.79
N ALA A 518 21.53 11.00 34.77
CA ALA A 518 21.50 10.64 33.36
C ALA A 518 22.47 9.50 33.03
N LEU A 519 22.03 8.49 32.28
CA LEU A 519 22.93 7.50 31.67
C LEU A 519 23.26 7.93 30.25
N PHE A 520 24.54 8.16 29.95
CA PHE A 520 24.96 8.60 28.62
C PHE A 520 25.51 7.46 27.77
N ASP A 521 25.09 7.36 26.52
CA ASP A 521 25.65 6.42 25.55
C ASP A 521 26.76 7.08 24.71
N PRO A 522 27.85 6.35 24.38
CA PRO A 522 28.91 6.81 23.48
C PRO A 522 28.42 7.43 22.17
N GLN A 523 27.26 7.04 21.63
CA GLN A 523 26.64 7.69 20.45
C GLN A 523 26.26 9.17 20.66
N GLY A 524 26.40 9.72 21.86
CA GLY A 524 25.95 11.08 22.20
C GLY A 524 24.44 11.09 22.47
N HIS A 525 23.98 10.13 23.25
CA HIS A 525 22.59 9.99 23.63
C HIS A 525 22.45 9.89 25.14
N ILE A 526 21.25 10.16 25.64
CA ILE A 526 20.87 9.96 27.03
C ILE A 526 19.77 8.90 27.12
N ILE A 527 19.90 7.98 28.07
CA ILE A 527 18.96 6.89 28.31
C ILE A 527 18.17 7.16 29.59
N VAL A 528 16.84 7.18 29.48
CA VAL A 528 15.89 7.51 30.54
C VAL A 528 14.68 6.59 30.46
N VAL A 529 14.05 6.27 31.59
CA VAL A 529 12.77 5.52 31.60
C VAL A 529 11.62 6.45 31.98
N VAL A 530 10.60 6.49 31.12
CA VAL A 530 9.34 7.18 31.37
C VAL A 530 8.29 6.15 31.79
N ASP A 531 7.50 6.48 32.80
CA ASP A 531 6.42 5.63 33.28
C ASP A 531 5.09 6.23 32.80
N ALA A 532 4.33 5.47 32.01
CA ALA A 532 3.03 5.85 31.49
C ALA A 532 1.94 5.79 32.56
N ASP A 533 2.20 5.15 33.71
CA ASP A 533 1.30 5.21 34.86
C ASP A 533 1.48 6.52 35.66
N ASP A 534 2.56 7.28 35.42
CA ASP A 534 2.74 8.66 35.91
C ASP A 534 1.93 9.69 35.09
N PHE A 535 1.18 9.26 34.05
CA PHE A 535 0.46 10.20 33.17
C PHE A 535 -0.82 10.71 33.83
N GLU A 536 -0.96 12.04 33.87
CA GLU A 536 -2.12 12.73 34.40
C GLU A 536 -3.17 12.96 33.31
N GLN A 537 -4.38 13.39 33.68
CA GLN A 537 -5.44 13.70 32.71
C GLN A 537 -5.01 14.77 31.69
N GLU A 538 -4.22 15.75 32.13
CA GLU A 538 -3.68 16.82 31.29
C GLU A 538 -2.76 16.28 30.18
N ASP A 539 -2.02 15.20 30.45
CA ASP A 539 -1.17 14.54 29.46
C ASP A 539 -2.01 13.91 28.33
N TYR A 540 -3.11 13.26 28.69
CA TYR A 540 -4.06 12.74 27.69
C TYR A 540 -4.72 13.89 26.92
N ASP A 541 -5.10 14.98 27.59
CA ASP A 541 -5.70 16.15 26.95
C ASP A 541 -4.74 16.78 25.92
N LEU A 542 -3.44 16.84 26.22
CA LEU A 542 -2.39 17.29 25.29
C LEU A 542 -2.29 16.37 24.06
N ILE A 543 -2.31 15.05 24.25
CA ILE A 543 -2.27 14.10 23.12
C ILE A 543 -3.48 14.31 22.20
N PHE A 544 -4.67 14.50 22.75
CA PHE A 544 -5.91 14.64 21.99
C PHE A 544 -6.27 16.09 21.59
N GLN A 545 -5.45 17.09 21.94
CA GLN A 545 -5.76 18.51 21.72
C GLN A 545 -6.10 18.86 20.26
N GLY A 546 -7.33 19.26 19.94
CA GLY A 546 -7.73 19.55 18.56
C GLY A 546 -8.08 18.33 17.71
N ILE A 547 -8.27 17.16 18.33
CA ILE A 547 -8.88 15.97 17.73
C ILE A 547 -10.32 15.87 18.25
N PRO A 548 -11.34 16.27 17.47
CA PRO A 548 -12.71 16.38 17.97
C PRO A 548 -13.36 15.00 18.19
N GLY A 549 -14.25 14.92 19.18
CA GLY A 549 -15.16 13.78 19.36
C GLY A 549 -14.59 12.53 20.04
N LEU A 550 -13.39 12.61 20.62
CA LEU A 550 -12.76 11.54 21.39
C LEU A 550 -12.59 11.94 22.85
N GLU A 551 -12.87 11.01 23.76
CA GLU A 551 -12.59 11.18 25.19
C GLU A 551 -11.10 10.93 25.44
N ALA A 552 -10.40 11.91 26.02
CA ALA A 552 -8.97 11.82 26.29
C ALA A 552 -8.72 10.91 27.50
N ASN A 553 -8.32 9.66 27.28
CA ASN A 553 -7.92 8.73 28.33
C ASN A 553 -7.05 7.59 27.77
N LYS A 554 -6.47 6.78 28.66
CA LYS A 554 -5.61 5.63 28.31
C LYS A 554 -6.30 4.65 27.35
N HIS A 555 -7.57 4.32 27.60
CA HIS A 555 -8.30 3.37 26.76
C HIS A 555 -8.50 3.88 25.33
N THR A 556 -8.88 5.16 25.17
CA THR A 556 -8.98 5.80 23.85
C THR A 556 -7.62 5.87 23.18
N LEU A 557 -6.55 6.18 23.93
CA LEU A 557 -5.20 6.20 23.40
C LEU A 557 -4.79 4.82 22.86
N GLU A 558 -4.94 3.75 23.65
CA GLU A 558 -4.64 2.38 23.22
C GLU A 558 -5.43 1.96 21.97
N LYS A 559 -6.71 2.35 21.90
CA LYS A 559 -7.55 2.12 20.72
C LYS A 559 -7.03 2.85 19.50
N MET A 560 -6.65 4.13 19.63
CA MET A 560 -6.09 4.93 18.53
C MET A 560 -4.71 4.43 18.11
N LEU A 561 -3.89 4.01 19.07
CA LEU A 561 -2.61 3.36 18.81
C LEU A 561 -2.78 1.92 18.32
N GLY A 562 -3.98 1.32 18.30
CA GLY A 562 -4.16 -0.07 17.87
C GLY A 562 -3.33 -1.09 18.65
N ARG A 563 -2.89 -0.75 19.87
CA ARG A 563 -2.09 -1.59 20.77
C ARG A 563 -2.22 -1.11 22.21
N SER A 564 -2.00 -2.01 23.16
CA SER A 564 -1.83 -1.65 24.58
C SER A 564 -0.55 -0.86 24.79
N ILE A 565 -0.55 0.04 25.76
CA ILE A 565 0.63 0.81 26.17
C ILE A 565 1.27 0.09 27.35
N ASN A 566 2.58 -0.17 27.27
CA ASN A 566 3.29 -0.69 28.44
C ASN A 566 3.48 0.41 29.48
N ALA A 567 3.53 0.01 30.75
CA ALA A 567 3.76 0.95 31.85
C ALA A 567 5.08 1.70 31.68
N LYS A 568 6.15 1.05 31.18
CA LYS A 568 7.46 1.69 31.03
C LYS A 568 7.90 1.79 29.58
N THR A 569 8.47 2.95 29.24
CA THR A 569 9.13 3.23 27.96
C THR A 569 10.58 3.63 28.21
N LEU A 570 11.52 2.90 27.62
CA LEU A 570 12.93 3.25 27.57
C LEU A 570 13.16 4.27 26.45
N CYS A 571 13.49 5.51 26.83
CA CYS A 571 13.77 6.61 25.94
C CYS A 571 15.28 6.79 25.76
N ASN A 572 15.76 6.63 24.53
CA ASN A 572 17.13 6.87 24.11
C ASN A 572 17.17 8.16 23.26
N LEU A 573 17.51 9.29 23.88
CA LEU A 573 17.37 10.62 23.28
C LEU A 573 18.70 11.18 22.81
N ASP A 574 18.75 11.65 21.57
CA ASP A 574 19.91 12.36 21.01
C ASP A 574 20.09 13.74 21.69
N ILE A 575 21.32 14.05 22.12
CA ILE A 575 21.63 15.29 22.86
C ILE A 575 22.27 16.39 22.00
N ALA A 576 22.44 16.18 20.68
CA ALA A 576 23.16 17.13 19.79
C ALA A 576 22.73 18.60 19.94
N ASP A 577 21.41 18.82 20.06
CA ASP A 577 20.83 20.17 20.10
C ASP A 577 20.62 20.70 21.53
N SER A 578 21.05 19.96 22.56
CA SER A 578 20.93 20.36 23.95
C SER A 578 22.28 20.74 24.54
N GLU A 579 22.60 22.03 24.53
CA GLU A 579 23.89 22.54 25.05
C GLU A 579 24.15 22.13 26.50
N GLY A 580 23.12 22.18 27.34
CA GLY A 580 23.21 21.76 28.74
C GLY A 580 23.51 20.27 28.91
N LEU A 581 22.94 19.40 28.06
CA LEU A 581 23.22 17.96 28.12
C LEU A 581 24.56 17.59 27.49
N LYS A 582 24.99 18.27 26.42
CA LYS A 582 26.33 18.14 25.87
C LYS A 582 27.38 18.48 26.92
N GLN A 583 27.19 19.57 27.65
CA GLN A 583 28.08 19.95 28.73
C GLN A 583 28.11 18.91 29.86
N LYS A 584 26.94 18.42 30.31
CA LYS A 584 26.87 17.31 31.28
C LYS A 584 27.56 16.03 30.79
N PHE A 585 27.46 15.71 29.51
CA PHE A 585 28.15 14.56 28.91
C PHE A 585 29.67 14.72 28.98
N LYS A 586 30.20 15.89 28.59
CA LYS A 586 31.63 16.23 28.70
C LYS A 586 32.13 16.15 30.15
N GLU A 587 31.38 16.74 31.08
CA GLU A 587 31.68 16.69 32.52
C GLU A 587 31.74 15.26 33.05
N ARG A 588 30.83 14.38 32.60
CA ARG A 588 30.77 12.97 33.02
C ARG A 588 31.92 12.12 32.49
N LEU A 589 32.48 12.46 31.33
CA LEU A 589 33.66 11.79 30.77
C LEU A 589 34.95 12.11 31.54
N HIS A 590 34.98 13.22 32.30
CA HIS A 590 36.15 13.67 33.07
C HIS A 590 37.44 13.76 32.24
N ALA A 591 37.35 14.23 30.99
CA ALA A 591 38.45 14.31 30.04
C ALA A 591 38.44 15.65 29.28
N PRO A 592 38.75 16.78 29.93
CA PRO A 592 38.68 18.11 29.32
C PRO A 592 39.59 18.27 28.10
N GLU A 593 40.66 17.47 28.00
CA GLU A 593 41.52 17.42 26.82
C GLU A 593 40.84 16.87 25.55
N LEU A 594 39.61 16.33 25.67
CA LEU A 594 38.80 15.84 24.56
C LEU A 594 37.66 16.80 24.19
N ASP A 595 37.50 17.95 24.85
CA ASP A 595 36.31 18.79 24.68
C ASP A 595 36.11 19.24 23.23
N GLU A 596 37.18 19.63 22.53
CA GLU A 596 37.13 20.03 21.12
C GLU A 596 36.74 18.86 20.20
N ALA A 597 37.37 17.69 20.38
CA ALA A 597 37.01 16.47 19.65
C ALA A 597 35.57 16.03 19.94
N LEU A 598 35.08 16.20 21.18
CA LEU A 598 33.71 15.88 21.57
C LEU A 598 32.70 16.84 20.95
N ASP A 599 33.03 18.13 20.85
CA ASP A 599 32.17 19.10 20.18
C ASP A 599 32.06 18.80 18.67
N GLN A 600 33.17 18.47 18.01
CA GLN A 600 33.15 18.00 16.61
C GLN A 600 32.36 16.69 16.46
N TYR A 601 32.59 15.72 17.35
CA TYR A 601 31.90 14.44 17.36
C TYR A 601 30.39 14.61 17.50
N LEU A 602 29.93 15.39 18.48
CA LEU A 602 28.51 15.63 18.76
C LEU A 602 27.81 16.41 17.63
N ALA A 603 28.55 17.25 16.90
CA ALA A 603 28.06 17.94 15.71
C ALA A 603 27.98 17.05 14.44
N SER A 604 28.62 15.86 14.46
CA SER A 604 28.66 14.97 13.30
C SER A 604 27.31 14.30 13.03
N ASP A 605 26.93 14.24 11.75
CA ASP A 605 25.75 13.50 11.25
C ASP A 605 26.02 12.00 11.06
N GLU A 606 27.20 11.53 11.47
CA GLU A 606 27.65 10.14 11.34
C GLU A 606 27.56 9.36 12.67
N ARG A 607 27.14 10.00 13.78
CA ARG A 607 27.05 9.36 15.11
C ARG A 607 26.12 8.14 15.17
N SER A 608 25.08 8.11 14.35
CA SER A 608 24.19 6.95 14.21
C SER A 608 24.87 5.72 13.57
N SER A 609 26.14 5.83 13.16
CA SER A 609 27.01 4.70 12.80
C SER A 609 27.90 4.20 13.93
N VAL A 610 27.91 4.83 15.10
CA VAL A 610 28.72 4.41 16.25
C VAL A 610 28.00 3.31 17.03
N VAL A 611 28.72 2.36 17.62
CA VAL A 611 28.15 1.34 18.51
C VAL A 611 27.52 1.99 19.75
N ALA A 612 26.26 1.66 20.03
CA ALA A 612 25.51 2.05 21.23
C ALA A 612 25.96 1.24 22.47
N LEU A 613 27.21 1.41 22.90
CA LEU A 613 27.84 0.49 23.85
C LEU A 613 27.18 0.53 25.24
N GLN A 614 26.69 1.69 25.69
CA GLN A 614 26.00 1.78 26.98
C GLN A 614 24.65 1.07 26.91
N GLU A 615 23.89 1.34 25.85
CA GLU A 615 22.61 0.69 25.59
C GLU A 615 22.77 -0.84 25.56
N GLU A 616 23.74 -1.33 24.80
CA GLU A 616 24.02 -2.76 24.68
C GLU A 616 24.42 -3.40 26.01
N MET A 617 25.30 -2.75 26.80
CA MET A 617 25.70 -3.27 28.12
C MET A 617 24.54 -3.26 29.12
N MET A 618 23.72 -2.21 29.10
CA MET A 618 22.51 -2.12 29.92
C MET A 618 21.53 -3.26 29.58
N MET A 619 21.29 -3.52 28.29
CA MET A 619 20.43 -4.63 27.85
C MET A 619 21.00 -6.00 28.24
N HIS A 620 22.32 -6.19 28.11
CA HIS A 620 23.00 -7.42 28.50
C HIS A 620 22.83 -7.73 30.00
N ILE A 621 23.06 -6.73 30.85
CA ILE A 621 22.94 -6.87 32.31
C ILE A 621 21.48 -6.99 32.73
N SER A 622 20.55 -6.26 32.09
CA SER A 622 19.11 -6.37 32.37
C SER A 622 18.58 -7.75 32.00
N LEU A 623 18.92 -8.29 30.83
CA LEU A 623 18.58 -9.66 30.43
C LEU A 623 19.15 -10.68 31.42
N SER A 624 20.41 -10.49 31.82
CA SER A 624 21.06 -11.37 32.79
C SER A 624 20.30 -11.39 34.11
N LEU A 625 19.96 -10.22 34.65
CA LEU A 625 19.18 -10.11 35.89
C LEU A 625 17.80 -10.75 35.73
N ARG A 626 17.04 -10.41 34.68
CA ARG A 626 15.70 -10.97 34.44
C ARG A 626 15.74 -12.49 34.27
N GLY A 627 16.77 -13.04 33.63
CA GLY A 627 16.95 -14.48 33.50
C GLY A 627 17.20 -15.17 34.85
N LEU A 628 18.01 -14.55 35.73
CA LEU A 628 18.22 -15.02 37.10
C LEU A 628 16.93 -14.94 37.94
N GLU A 629 16.15 -13.86 37.77
CA GLU A 629 14.87 -13.65 38.44
C GLU A 629 13.78 -14.62 37.98
N LYS A 630 13.75 -14.93 36.67
CA LYS A 630 12.85 -15.94 36.09
C LYS A 630 13.10 -17.33 36.69
N MET A 631 14.37 -17.69 36.89
CA MET A 631 14.73 -18.93 37.60
C MET A 631 14.34 -18.84 39.08
N HIS A 632 14.67 -17.73 39.74
CA HIS A 632 14.44 -17.57 41.17
C HIS A 632 12.93 -17.59 41.52
N GLY A 633 12.10 -16.98 40.67
CA GLY A 633 10.66 -16.80 40.84
C GLY A 633 10.25 -15.49 41.53
N ALA A 634 11.21 -14.60 41.81
CA ALA A 634 10.98 -13.31 42.45
C ALA A 634 12.07 -12.28 42.07
N PRO A 635 11.83 -10.97 42.28
CA PRO A 635 12.86 -9.94 42.10
C PRO A 635 14.06 -10.14 43.02
N LEU A 636 15.27 -10.07 42.47
CA LEU A 636 16.53 -10.16 43.20
C LEU A 636 17.01 -8.78 43.64
N LEU A 637 16.70 -7.73 42.85
CA LEU A 637 17.05 -6.34 43.13
C LEU A 637 15.81 -5.43 43.10
N THR A 638 15.78 -4.42 43.98
CA THR A 638 14.82 -3.30 43.91
C THR A 638 15.12 -2.40 42.70
N GLU A 639 14.17 -1.56 42.29
CA GLU A 639 14.38 -0.63 41.17
C GLU A 639 15.55 0.34 41.41
N GLU A 640 15.67 0.87 42.64
CA GLU A 640 16.80 1.73 43.02
C GLU A 640 18.16 1.01 42.89
N GLN A 641 18.21 -0.26 43.31
CA GLN A 641 19.42 -1.09 43.20
C GLN A 641 19.76 -1.41 41.74
N ARG A 642 18.75 -1.67 40.89
CA ARG A 642 18.96 -1.86 39.45
C ARG A 642 19.56 -0.61 38.82
N TRP A 643 19.02 0.58 39.13
CA TRP A 643 19.56 1.83 38.62
C TRP A 643 20.97 2.13 39.13
N ALA A 644 21.29 1.78 40.38
CA ALA A 644 22.65 1.88 40.89
C ALA A 644 23.63 1.01 40.09
N VAL A 645 23.25 -0.22 39.76
CA VAL A 645 24.04 -1.10 38.87
C VAL A 645 24.24 -0.44 37.50
N MET A 646 23.20 0.13 36.90
CA MET A 646 23.30 0.75 35.58
C MET A 646 24.16 2.02 35.56
N ARG A 647 24.22 2.77 36.68
CA ARG A 647 25.15 3.90 36.83
C ARG A 647 26.61 3.44 36.83
N GLU A 648 26.92 2.35 37.53
CA GLU A 648 28.29 1.82 37.53
C GLU A 648 28.69 1.24 36.17
N VAL A 649 27.74 0.58 35.48
CA VAL A 649 27.92 0.20 34.07
C VAL A 649 28.25 1.43 33.22
N ASN A 650 27.52 2.53 33.41
CA ASN A 650 27.74 3.76 32.66
C ASN A 650 29.09 4.40 32.91
N ASN A 651 29.52 4.48 34.17
CA ASN A 651 30.87 4.93 34.50
C ASN A 651 31.93 4.11 33.77
N GLY A 652 31.82 2.77 33.80
CA GLY A 652 32.76 1.88 33.13
C GLY A 652 32.79 2.06 31.60
N VAL A 653 31.62 2.22 30.98
CA VAL A 653 31.51 2.46 29.54
C VAL A 653 32.10 3.81 29.14
N LEU A 654 31.77 4.89 29.85
CA LEU A 654 32.26 6.23 29.53
C LEU A 654 33.77 6.36 29.73
N VAL A 655 34.35 5.76 30.77
CA VAL A 655 35.81 5.71 30.96
C VAL A 655 36.48 4.98 29.79
N LYS A 656 35.92 3.85 29.35
CA LYS A 656 36.47 3.10 28.21
C LYS A 656 36.33 3.90 26.92
N PHE A 657 35.19 4.57 26.70
CA PHE A 657 34.95 5.43 25.54
C PHE A 657 35.92 6.62 25.47
N ALA A 658 36.12 7.36 26.57
CA ALA A 658 37.08 8.46 26.63
C ALA A 658 38.50 7.99 26.26
N ASN A 659 38.92 6.84 26.76
CA ASN A 659 40.22 6.26 26.43
C ASN A 659 40.34 5.87 24.95
N ILE A 660 39.26 5.39 24.34
CA ILE A 660 39.23 5.06 22.91
C ILE A 660 39.28 6.34 22.08
N LEU A 661 38.48 7.37 22.41
CA LEU A 661 38.48 8.66 21.72
C LEU A 661 39.88 9.29 21.66
N LYS A 662 40.63 9.26 22.76
CA LYS A 662 42.04 9.72 22.82
C LYS A 662 42.95 9.03 21.80
N GLN A 663 42.64 7.80 21.40
CA GLN A 663 43.47 6.99 20.50
C GLN A 663 43.07 7.10 19.03
N VAL A 664 41.81 7.46 18.76
CA VAL A 664 41.23 7.46 17.40
C VAL A 664 41.06 8.86 16.82
N LYS A 665 41.19 9.91 17.64
CA LYS A 665 41.32 11.28 17.15
C LYS A 665 42.70 11.51 16.53
N ASP A 666 42.78 12.37 15.53
CA ASP A 666 44.05 12.81 14.96
C ASP A 666 44.58 14.10 15.62
N GLU A 667 45.54 14.76 14.96
CA GLU A 667 46.15 16.02 15.43
C GLU A 667 45.20 17.23 15.27
N GLU A 668 44.17 17.12 14.42
CA GLU A 668 43.14 18.14 14.14
C GLU A 668 41.82 17.85 14.90
N ASP A 669 41.84 16.88 15.82
CA ASP A 669 40.69 16.39 16.59
C ASP A 669 39.60 15.70 15.76
N GLU A 670 39.88 15.34 14.49
CA GLU A 670 38.96 14.56 13.66
C GLU A 670 38.91 13.08 14.12
N ILE A 671 37.71 12.50 14.17
CA ILE A 671 37.48 11.14 14.66
C ILE A 671 37.46 10.11 13.52
N ASP A 672 38.32 9.10 13.58
CA ASP A 672 38.20 7.90 12.73
C ASP A 672 37.07 6.99 13.22
N PHE A 673 35.87 7.14 12.65
CA PHE A 673 34.69 6.33 12.97
C PHE A 673 34.86 4.82 12.70
N VAL A 674 35.72 4.43 11.74
CA VAL A 674 35.98 3.01 11.46
C VAL A 674 36.78 2.41 12.62
N ARG A 675 37.85 3.09 13.03
CA ARG A 675 38.66 2.65 14.16
C ARG A 675 37.91 2.74 15.49
N LEU A 676 37.11 3.79 15.71
CA LEU A 676 36.25 3.95 16.89
C LEU A 676 35.35 2.73 17.07
N ASN A 677 34.61 2.32 16.04
CA ASN A 677 33.71 1.18 16.14
C ASN A 677 34.43 -0.15 16.35
N LYS A 678 35.62 -0.32 15.74
CA LYS A 678 36.45 -1.50 15.99
C LYS A 678 36.86 -1.61 17.45
N GLU A 679 37.35 -0.51 18.04
CA GLU A 679 37.79 -0.48 19.44
C GLU A 679 36.59 -0.63 20.41
N LEU A 680 35.41 -0.08 20.07
CA LEU A 680 34.18 -0.31 20.84
C LEU A 680 33.71 -1.77 20.79
N ASP A 681 33.83 -2.46 19.64
CA ASP A 681 33.58 -3.90 19.57
C ASP A 681 34.57 -4.69 20.44
N GLU A 682 35.86 -4.32 20.43
CA GLU A 682 36.87 -4.93 21.29
C GLU A 682 36.58 -4.69 22.78
N ALA A 683 36.08 -3.50 23.16
CA ALA A 683 35.71 -3.16 24.53
C ALA A 683 34.65 -4.11 25.12
N ARG A 684 33.75 -4.68 24.31
CA ARG A 684 32.76 -5.69 24.74
C ARG A 684 33.42 -6.88 25.43
N LYS A 685 34.62 -7.28 24.98
CA LYS A 685 35.37 -8.42 25.53
C LYS A 685 35.77 -8.17 26.98
N ASP A 686 36.11 -6.93 27.31
CA ASP A 686 36.64 -6.55 28.63
C ASP A 686 35.52 -6.17 29.60
N LEU A 687 34.54 -5.40 29.11
CA LEU A 687 33.46 -4.85 29.96
C LEU A 687 32.45 -5.91 30.39
N ALA A 688 32.02 -6.79 29.48
CA ALA A 688 30.92 -7.71 29.76
C ALA A 688 31.19 -8.68 30.92
N PRO A 689 32.39 -9.29 31.08
CA PRO A 689 32.72 -10.07 32.28
C PRO A 689 32.64 -9.24 33.58
N GLY A 690 33.29 -8.08 33.61
CA GLY A 690 33.31 -7.23 34.81
C GLY A 690 31.92 -6.75 35.24
N PHE A 691 31.04 -6.44 34.29
CA PHE A 691 29.67 -6.05 34.62
C PHE A 691 28.80 -7.22 35.10
N ARG A 692 29.10 -8.47 34.73
CA ARG A 692 28.43 -9.65 35.32
C ARG A 692 28.84 -9.84 36.77
N GLU A 693 30.12 -9.65 37.09
CA GLU A 693 30.62 -9.66 38.47
C GLU A 693 29.91 -8.59 39.30
N LEU A 694 29.86 -7.36 38.79
CA LEU A 694 29.16 -6.24 39.42
C LEU A 694 27.68 -6.56 39.71
N LEU A 695 26.99 -7.23 38.79
CA LEU A 695 25.60 -7.67 39.02
C LEU A 695 25.50 -8.68 40.17
N VAL A 696 26.36 -9.70 40.21
CA VAL A 696 26.36 -10.71 41.29
C VAL A 696 26.71 -10.08 42.63
N ASP A 697 27.64 -9.13 42.65
CA ASP A 697 28.02 -8.37 43.85
C ASP A 697 26.86 -7.54 44.39
N ALA A 698 26.09 -6.90 43.50
CA ALA A 698 24.88 -6.19 43.88
C ALA A 698 23.81 -7.14 44.48
N ILE A 699 23.62 -8.33 43.89
CA ILE A 699 22.68 -9.34 44.41
C ILE A 699 23.13 -9.84 45.79
N LYS A 700 24.42 -10.15 45.98
CA LYS A 700 24.98 -10.56 47.26
C LYS A 700 24.76 -9.49 48.34
N LYS A 701 24.99 -8.22 48.00
CA LYS A 701 24.75 -7.10 48.92
C LYS A 701 23.27 -6.94 49.27
N ALA A 702 22.36 -7.16 48.31
CA ALA A 702 20.93 -7.03 48.52
C ALA A 702 20.32 -8.21 49.30
N LYS A 703 20.93 -9.39 49.22
CA LYS A 703 20.43 -10.66 49.78
C LYS A 703 21.50 -11.41 50.59
N PRO A 704 22.16 -10.79 51.58
CA PRO A 704 23.32 -11.38 52.24
C PRO A 704 23.00 -12.71 52.94
N ASP A 705 21.88 -12.79 53.64
CA ASP A 705 21.49 -13.96 54.43
C ASP A 705 20.99 -15.13 53.58
N ASP A 706 20.47 -14.84 52.38
CA ASP A 706 19.90 -15.84 51.46
C ASP A 706 20.88 -16.24 50.34
N PHE A 707 22.05 -15.60 50.24
CA PHE A 707 22.93 -15.73 49.08
C PHE A 707 23.48 -17.15 48.88
N GLU A 708 23.77 -17.87 49.98
CA GLU A 708 24.25 -19.26 49.91
C GLU A 708 23.14 -20.20 49.40
N SER A 709 21.92 -20.06 49.92
CA SER A 709 20.74 -20.80 49.45
C SER A 709 20.46 -20.50 47.98
N LEU A 710 20.53 -19.21 47.59
CA LEU A 710 20.39 -18.79 46.19
C LEU A 710 21.47 -19.42 45.31
N THR A 711 22.72 -19.48 45.76
CA THR A 711 23.83 -20.10 45.02
C THR A 711 23.60 -21.60 44.80
N ALA A 712 23.13 -22.32 45.82
CA ALA A 712 22.77 -23.73 45.70
C ALA A 712 21.63 -23.93 44.69
N LYS A 713 20.60 -23.08 44.74
CA LYS A 713 19.48 -23.10 43.79
C LYS A 713 19.94 -22.80 42.35
N MET A 714 20.77 -21.77 42.15
CA MET A 714 21.35 -21.42 40.85
C MET A 714 22.11 -22.61 40.24
N ALA A 715 22.92 -23.31 41.03
CA ALA A 715 23.68 -24.47 40.57
C ALA A 715 22.79 -25.67 40.18
N ALA A 716 21.60 -25.80 40.78
CA ALA A 716 20.69 -26.91 40.54
C ALA A 716 19.71 -26.65 39.38
N GLU A 717 19.21 -25.42 39.25
CA GLU A 717 18.04 -25.11 38.41
C GLU A 717 18.36 -24.21 37.21
N LEU A 718 19.39 -23.36 37.27
CA LEU A 718 19.67 -22.40 36.20
C LEU A 718 20.04 -23.13 34.90
N ASN A 719 19.28 -22.85 33.83
CA ASN A 719 19.52 -23.38 32.51
C ASN A 719 19.53 -22.25 31.45
N LYS A 720 19.79 -22.62 30.20
CA LYS A 720 19.90 -21.68 29.08
C LYS A 720 18.56 -20.99 28.74
N GLU A 721 17.45 -21.70 28.88
CA GLU A 721 16.10 -21.22 28.51
C GLU A 721 15.68 -20.03 29.36
N HIS A 722 16.12 -19.98 30.62
CA HIS A 722 15.92 -18.81 31.49
C HIS A 722 16.45 -17.50 30.89
N PHE A 723 17.51 -17.54 30.07
CA PHE A 723 18.03 -16.36 29.39
C PHE A 723 17.48 -16.23 27.97
N THR A 724 17.40 -17.32 27.20
CA THR A 724 17.00 -17.21 25.78
C THR A 724 15.51 -16.99 25.57
N GLU A 725 14.68 -17.30 26.54
CA GLU A 725 13.22 -17.07 26.51
C GLU A 725 12.81 -15.84 27.32
N THR A 726 13.73 -14.90 27.52
CA THR A 726 13.52 -13.70 28.34
C THR A 726 14.05 -12.50 27.56
N THR A 727 13.22 -11.45 27.44
CA THR A 727 13.66 -10.17 26.88
C THR A 727 14.50 -9.40 27.90
N ALA A 728 15.27 -8.41 27.47
CA ALA A 728 16.17 -7.67 28.36
C ALA A 728 15.44 -6.79 29.38
N THR A 729 14.33 -6.16 28.98
CA THR A 729 13.56 -5.23 29.80
C THR A 729 12.06 -5.51 29.80
N GLY A 730 11.49 -5.91 28.66
CA GLY A 730 10.04 -6.04 28.48
C GLY A 730 9.34 -4.68 28.33
N TRP A 731 10.09 -3.62 28.03
CA TRP A 731 9.59 -2.25 27.95
C TRP A 731 9.38 -1.79 26.51
N ASP A 732 8.50 -0.79 26.33
CA ASP A 732 8.43 -0.05 25.08
C ASP A 732 9.76 0.69 24.88
N TYR A 733 10.13 0.96 23.63
CA TYR A 733 11.40 1.61 23.28
C TYR A 733 11.18 2.81 22.37
N LEU A 734 11.71 3.97 22.75
CA LEU A 734 11.67 5.19 21.96
C LEU A 734 13.09 5.69 21.71
N ARG A 735 13.42 6.01 20.46
CA ARG A 735 14.69 6.66 20.12
C ARG A 735 14.48 7.89 19.25
N THR A 736 15.17 8.98 19.56
CA THR A 736 15.30 10.15 18.67
C THR A 736 16.66 10.15 17.98
N ASP A 737 16.71 10.69 16.78
CA ASP A 737 17.93 10.87 15.98
C ASP A 737 17.83 12.22 15.26
N ASN A 738 18.66 13.18 15.67
CA ASN A 738 18.60 14.53 15.15
C ASN A 738 19.10 14.62 13.71
N ALA A 739 20.22 13.94 13.41
CA ALA A 739 20.85 13.95 12.09
C ALA A 739 19.94 13.34 10.99
N ASN A 740 19.10 12.37 11.37
CA ASN A 740 18.10 11.79 10.49
C ASN A 740 16.70 12.39 10.64
N GLN A 741 16.51 13.37 11.53
CA GLN A 741 15.21 13.98 11.85
C GLN A 741 14.12 12.93 12.10
N SER A 742 14.45 11.89 12.87
CA SER A 742 13.55 10.75 13.07
C SER A 742 13.34 10.42 14.53
N VAL A 743 12.12 10.01 14.86
CA VAL A 743 11.79 9.33 16.11
C VAL A 743 11.15 7.99 15.78
N THR A 744 11.59 6.94 16.47
CA THR A 744 11.04 5.59 16.30
C THR A 744 10.60 5.05 17.65
N HIS A 745 9.35 4.60 17.71
CA HIS A 745 8.76 3.91 18.84
C HIS A 745 8.54 2.44 18.49
N ILE A 746 8.99 1.52 19.35
CA ILE A 746 8.91 0.09 19.18
C ILE A 746 8.19 -0.49 20.39
N SER A 747 7.07 -1.17 20.17
CA SER A 747 6.32 -1.78 21.27
C SER A 747 7.08 -2.97 21.89
N ALA A 748 6.88 -3.19 23.18
CA ALA A 748 7.44 -4.31 23.90
C ALA A 748 6.80 -5.64 23.55
N THR A 749 7.46 -6.71 23.98
CA THR A 749 6.92 -8.07 24.04
C THR A 749 7.70 -8.86 25.08
N GLU A 750 7.02 -9.75 25.80
CA GLU A 750 7.65 -10.71 26.71
C GLU A 750 8.14 -11.98 26.01
N LYS A 751 7.80 -12.14 24.73
CA LYS A 751 8.18 -13.31 23.94
C LYS A 751 9.48 -13.04 23.19
N THR A 752 10.32 -14.05 23.02
CA THR A 752 11.59 -13.95 22.26
C THR A 752 11.53 -14.73 20.95
N ALA A 753 12.43 -14.43 20.01
CA ALA A 753 12.55 -15.23 18.79
C ALA A 753 13.06 -16.66 19.04
N HIS A 754 13.61 -16.93 20.23
CA HIS A 754 14.13 -18.23 20.63
C HIS A 754 13.09 -19.09 21.37
N GLY A 755 12.11 -18.49 22.06
CA GLY A 755 11.02 -19.18 22.77
C GLY A 755 9.77 -19.43 21.92
N LYS A 756 9.90 -19.88 20.66
CA LYS A 756 8.74 -20.07 19.76
C LYS A 756 7.87 -21.26 20.18
N GLN A 757 6.64 -20.97 20.60
CA GLN A 757 5.62 -21.96 20.94
C GLN A 757 4.43 -21.90 19.96
N LEU A 758 3.54 -22.90 20.04
CA LEU A 758 2.29 -22.92 19.28
C LEU A 758 1.28 -21.95 19.90
N GLY A 759 0.47 -21.32 19.07
CA GLY A 759 -0.60 -20.41 19.46
C GLY A 759 -0.31 -18.96 19.06
N ALA A 760 -1.39 -18.23 18.75
CA ALA A 760 -1.30 -16.85 18.29
C ALA A 760 -0.62 -15.91 19.31
N GLU A 761 -0.86 -16.12 20.61
CA GLU A 761 -0.31 -15.28 21.68
C GLU A 761 1.19 -15.51 21.96
N GLU A 762 1.76 -16.60 21.44
CA GLU A 762 3.16 -16.99 21.64
C GLU A 762 4.13 -16.33 20.65
N GLN A 763 3.64 -15.40 19.84
CA GLN A 763 4.44 -14.66 18.89
C GLN A 763 5.10 -13.41 19.50
N ALA A 764 6.41 -13.26 19.27
CA ALA A 764 7.19 -12.06 19.63
C ALA A 764 6.99 -10.92 18.62
N VAL A 765 5.73 -10.55 18.39
CA VAL A 765 5.35 -9.43 17.52
C VAL A 765 5.68 -8.11 18.20
N ARG A 766 6.22 -7.15 17.44
CA ARG A 766 6.43 -5.77 17.87
C ARG A 766 5.91 -4.82 16.80
N VAL A 767 5.25 -3.76 17.23
CA VAL A 767 4.80 -2.67 16.36
C VAL A 767 5.90 -1.63 16.28
N VAL A 768 6.27 -1.22 15.07
CA VAL A 768 7.23 -0.14 14.83
C VAL A 768 6.48 1.06 14.28
N SER A 769 6.55 2.19 15.00
CA SER A 769 5.96 3.47 14.62
C SER A 769 7.07 4.49 14.40
N ARG A 770 7.08 5.17 13.25
CA ARG A 770 8.11 6.15 12.88
C ARG A 770 7.48 7.49 12.57
N ASN A 771 8.08 8.58 13.04
CA ASN A 771 7.66 9.95 12.78
C ASN A 771 8.87 10.87 12.61
N GLN A 772 8.64 12.08 12.13
CA GLN A 772 9.68 13.10 12.00
C GLN A 772 9.97 13.71 13.37
N TYR A 773 11.25 13.80 13.73
CA TYR A 773 11.70 14.51 14.93
C TYR A 773 12.31 15.86 14.53
N ILE A 774 11.83 16.92 15.16
CA ILE A 774 12.36 18.27 15.00
C ILE A 774 12.90 18.68 16.38
N ALA A 775 14.22 18.62 16.50
CA ALA A 775 14.88 18.82 17.78
C ALA A 775 14.69 20.23 18.36
N ASN A 776 14.65 21.26 17.51
CA ASN A 776 14.28 22.62 17.91
C ASN A 776 12.83 22.66 18.40
N GLY A 777 12.66 22.63 19.73
CA GLY A 777 11.36 22.60 20.40
C GLY A 777 10.79 21.18 20.63
N HIS A 778 11.60 20.13 20.46
CA HIS A 778 11.25 18.73 20.72
C HIS A 778 9.92 18.29 20.08
N GLN A 779 9.64 18.78 18.87
CA GLN A 779 8.40 18.49 18.18
C GLN A 779 8.48 17.18 17.41
N VAL A 780 7.35 16.47 17.36
CA VAL A 780 7.19 15.28 16.52
C VAL A 780 6.07 15.52 15.52
N ARG A 781 6.36 15.31 14.23
CA ARG A 781 5.37 15.41 13.15
C ARG A 781 5.11 14.04 12.55
N ALA A 782 3.83 13.74 12.37
CA ALA A 782 3.41 12.54 11.66
C ALA A 782 3.95 12.54 10.23
N TYR A 783 4.51 11.41 9.78
CA TYR A 783 4.82 11.25 8.36
C TYR A 783 3.55 11.27 7.51
N GLN A 784 3.68 11.78 6.28
CA GLN A 784 2.55 11.87 5.34
C GLN A 784 2.08 10.50 4.83
N ASP A 785 2.95 9.48 4.86
CA ASP A 785 2.58 8.11 4.54
C ASP A 785 1.98 7.37 5.75
N ALA A 786 1.04 6.47 5.49
CA ALA A 786 0.32 5.75 6.54
C ALA A 786 0.84 4.32 6.69
N THR A 787 2.15 4.23 6.87
CA THR A 787 2.83 2.95 7.04
C THR A 787 2.59 2.36 8.43
N ALA A 788 2.06 1.14 8.47
CA ALA A 788 2.00 0.31 9.66
C ALA A 788 2.99 -0.85 9.51
N GLU A 789 3.94 -0.95 10.44
CA GLU A 789 5.02 -1.94 10.40
C GLU A 789 4.95 -2.89 11.59
N LEU A 790 4.95 -4.20 11.32
CA LEU A 790 5.18 -5.23 12.34
C LEU A 790 6.53 -5.91 12.13
N ARG A 791 7.32 -5.98 13.20
CA ARG A 791 8.44 -6.92 13.30
C ARG A 791 7.89 -8.24 13.84
N VAL A 792 8.07 -9.30 13.07
CA VAL A 792 7.72 -10.66 13.48
C VAL A 792 8.90 -11.60 13.23
N PRO A 793 9.34 -12.41 14.21
CA PRO A 793 10.18 -13.56 13.90
C PRO A 793 9.54 -14.44 12.83
N SER A 794 10.32 -15.32 12.19
CA SER A 794 9.72 -16.34 11.32
C SER A 794 8.64 -17.09 12.11
N ILE A 795 7.39 -16.92 11.72
CA ILE A 795 6.25 -17.27 12.60
C ILE A 795 6.07 -18.77 12.78
N ALA A 796 6.59 -19.57 11.84
CA ALA A 796 6.55 -21.02 11.93
C ALA A 796 7.47 -21.57 13.02
N GLN A 797 6.89 -22.35 13.93
CA GLN A 797 7.64 -23.26 14.79
C GLN A 797 8.33 -24.35 13.93
N ASN A 798 9.52 -24.80 14.32
CA ASN A 798 10.33 -25.79 13.59
C ASN A 798 10.33 -27.20 14.22
N SER A 799 9.78 -27.33 15.43
CA SER A 799 9.45 -28.60 16.08
C SER A 799 8.08 -29.09 15.61
N GLY A 800 7.78 -30.37 15.87
CA GLY A 800 6.46 -30.95 15.62
C GLY A 800 6.11 -31.24 14.15
N PRO A 801 4.91 -31.83 13.93
CA PRO A 801 4.38 -32.15 12.61
C PRO A 801 4.24 -30.93 11.71
N HIS A 802 4.41 -31.13 10.39
CA HIS A 802 4.28 -30.03 9.41
C HIS A 802 2.89 -29.39 9.41
N SER A 803 1.83 -30.19 9.54
CA SER A 803 0.44 -29.73 9.55
C SER A 803 0.12 -28.82 10.74
N ASP A 804 0.63 -29.16 11.93
CA ASP A 804 0.41 -28.35 13.14
C ASP A 804 1.11 -27.00 13.03
N ALA A 805 2.34 -26.98 12.53
CA ALA A 805 3.07 -25.74 12.30
C ALA A 805 2.42 -24.87 11.20
N VAL A 806 1.84 -25.48 10.16
CA VAL A 806 1.11 -24.76 9.11
C VAL A 806 -0.20 -24.16 9.66
N ARG A 807 -0.93 -24.87 10.54
CA ARG A 807 -2.10 -24.33 11.26
C ARG A 807 -1.70 -23.15 12.17
N ASP A 808 -0.63 -23.31 12.94
CA ASP A 808 -0.11 -22.29 13.84
C ASP A 808 0.29 -21.01 13.11
N VAL A 809 0.96 -21.13 11.96
CA VAL A 809 1.24 -19.99 11.07
C VAL A 809 -0.05 -19.25 10.72
N LYS A 810 -1.11 -19.97 10.34
CA LYS A 810 -2.40 -19.37 9.98
C LYS A 810 -3.04 -18.62 11.15
N GLU A 811 -2.97 -19.16 12.37
CA GLU A 811 -3.50 -18.51 13.58
C GLU A 811 -2.71 -17.25 13.95
N LYS A 812 -1.38 -17.31 13.83
CA LYS A 812 -0.46 -16.19 14.02
C LYS A 812 -0.68 -15.06 13.03
N LEU A 813 -0.80 -15.38 11.73
CA LEU A 813 -1.16 -14.41 10.69
C LEU A 813 -2.50 -13.73 11.00
N ALA A 814 -3.50 -14.47 11.50
CA ALA A 814 -4.77 -13.86 11.87
C ALA A 814 -4.65 -12.83 13.01
N ARG A 815 -3.71 -13.02 13.95
CA ARG A 815 -3.41 -12.03 15.00
C ARG A 815 -2.68 -10.81 14.41
N ASP A 816 -1.63 -11.04 13.65
CA ASP A 816 -0.81 -9.98 13.05
C ASP A 816 -1.63 -9.07 12.14
N VAL A 817 -2.49 -9.66 11.29
CA VAL A 817 -3.39 -8.93 10.40
C VAL A 817 -4.38 -8.08 11.19
N ARG A 818 -4.93 -8.58 12.30
CA ARG A 818 -5.79 -7.77 13.18
C ARG A 818 -5.04 -6.59 13.77
N GLN A 819 -3.79 -6.79 14.21
CA GLN A 819 -2.98 -5.73 14.81
C GLN A 819 -2.59 -4.66 13.79
N LEU A 820 -2.19 -5.06 12.58
CA LEU A 820 -1.94 -4.14 11.46
C LEU A 820 -3.20 -3.34 11.14
N ARG A 821 -4.35 -3.99 10.99
CA ARG A 821 -5.63 -3.31 10.69
C ARG A 821 -6.10 -2.39 11.81
N ALA A 822 -5.76 -2.67 13.06
CA ALA A 822 -6.03 -1.75 14.15
C ALA A 822 -5.22 -0.44 13.98
N LYS A 823 -3.99 -0.51 13.45
CA LYS A 823 -3.13 0.65 13.15
C LYS A 823 -3.51 1.39 11.87
N ASN A 824 -3.94 0.64 10.85
CA ASN A 824 -4.34 1.18 9.56
C ASN A 824 -5.60 0.45 9.07
N GLY A 825 -6.75 0.87 9.58
CA GLY A 825 -8.05 0.24 9.27
C GLY A 825 -8.60 0.52 7.88
N TYR A 826 -8.00 1.46 7.13
CA TYR A 826 -8.44 1.81 5.77
C TYR A 826 -7.80 0.99 4.69
N TYR A 827 -6.66 0.37 5.01
CA TYR A 827 -5.91 -0.39 4.05
C TYR A 827 -6.76 -1.54 3.50
N SER A 828 -7.02 -1.46 2.20
CA SER A 828 -7.87 -2.38 1.43
C SER A 828 -7.05 -3.29 0.49
N GLY A 829 -5.72 -3.22 0.56
CA GLY A 829 -4.81 -4.09 -0.19
C GLY A 829 -4.44 -5.36 0.59
N PRO A 830 -3.68 -6.28 -0.03
CA PRO A 830 -3.09 -7.41 0.66
C PRO A 830 -1.91 -6.95 1.55
N ILE A 831 -1.68 -7.62 2.67
CA ILE A 831 -0.53 -7.38 3.55
C ILE A 831 0.68 -8.11 2.97
N ILE A 832 1.82 -7.43 2.89
CA ILE A 832 3.07 -8.02 2.42
C ILE A 832 3.88 -8.53 3.62
N TYR A 833 4.16 -9.83 3.61
CA TYR A 833 5.09 -10.46 4.55
C TYR A 833 6.47 -10.58 3.92
N ASN A 834 7.36 -9.62 4.20
CA ASN A 834 8.78 -9.66 3.85
C ASN A 834 9.51 -10.70 4.70
N LEU A 835 9.48 -11.96 4.27
CA LEU A 835 10.14 -13.06 4.94
C LEU A 835 11.62 -13.08 4.56
N LEU A 836 12.47 -12.64 5.48
CA LEU A 836 13.92 -12.48 5.30
C LEU A 836 14.67 -13.80 5.57
N THR A 837 14.02 -14.93 5.27
CA THR A 837 14.52 -16.28 5.57
C THR A 837 15.14 -16.91 4.34
N SER A 838 16.25 -17.61 4.58
CA SER A 838 17.04 -18.31 3.58
C SER A 838 16.35 -19.53 2.96
N LEU A 839 16.60 -19.75 1.67
CA LEU A 839 16.11 -20.89 0.89
C LEU A 839 17.30 -21.75 0.40
N HIS A 840 17.71 -22.71 1.21
CA HIS A 840 18.70 -23.73 0.82
C HIS A 840 18.01 -24.96 0.20
N SER A 841 18.78 -25.91 -0.32
CA SER A 841 18.18 -27.16 -0.83
C SER A 841 17.58 -28.00 0.31
N LYS A 842 16.53 -28.78 0.01
CA LYS A 842 15.87 -29.66 0.99
C LYS A 842 16.81 -30.67 1.66
N ALA A 843 17.94 -31.00 1.03
CA ALA A 843 18.95 -31.87 1.64
C ALA A 843 19.59 -31.23 2.88
N TYR A 844 19.82 -29.91 2.85
CA TYR A 844 20.42 -29.17 3.98
C TYR A 844 19.56 -29.17 5.24
N ASP A 845 18.24 -29.31 5.13
CA ASP A 845 17.36 -29.40 6.30
C ASP A 845 17.64 -30.65 7.17
N ASN A 846 18.28 -31.68 6.61
CA ASN A 846 18.45 -33.01 7.25
C ASN A 846 19.91 -33.48 7.39
N LEU A 847 20.91 -32.69 6.96
CA LEU A 847 22.31 -33.10 7.05
C LEU A 847 22.89 -32.84 8.46
N PRO A 848 23.53 -33.84 9.10
CA PRO A 848 24.04 -33.72 10.47
C PRO A 848 25.45 -33.09 10.56
N ILE A 849 25.98 -32.49 9.50
CA ILE A 849 27.36 -31.95 9.49
C ILE A 849 27.37 -30.51 10.02
N LEU A 850 28.23 -30.27 11.02
CA LEU A 850 28.63 -29.03 11.69
C LEU A 850 27.85 -27.75 11.27
N GLU A 851 27.02 -27.25 12.20
CA GLU A 851 26.25 -25.98 12.14
C GLU A 851 25.09 -25.89 11.12
N LEU A 852 24.86 -26.90 10.27
CA LEU A 852 23.90 -26.83 9.16
C LEU A 852 22.44 -27.28 9.45
N GLN A 853 22.06 -27.59 10.70
CA GLN A 853 20.65 -27.85 11.08
C GLN A 853 19.79 -26.57 11.11
N ASN A 854 20.01 -25.65 10.18
CA ASN A 854 19.28 -24.42 10.09
C ASN A 854 18.00 -24.65 9.26
N LYS A 855 16.92 -25.08 9.93
CA LYS A 855 15.57 -25.35 9.38
C LYS A 855 14.86 -24.12 8.76
N GLN A 856 15.59 -23.19 8.16
CA GLN A 856 15.08 -21.97 7.54
C GLN A 856 14.20 -22.26 6.33
N ARG A 857 14.63 -23.15 5.42
CA ARG A 857 13.80 -23.56 4.28
C ARG A 857 12.54 -24.29 4.75
N ALA A 858 12.65 -25.15 5.76
CA ALA A 858 11.47 -25.79 6.37
C ALA A 858 10.49 -24.77 6.99
N SER A 859 11.00 -23.74 7.66
CA SER A 859 10.21 -22.64 8.22
C SER A 859 9.50 -21.85 7.11
N ALA A 860 10.22 -21.44 6.06
CA ALA A 860 9.65 -20.73 4.92
C ALA A 860 8.56 -21.55 4.21
N ALA A 861 8.79 -22.86 4.03
CA ALA A 861 7.80 -23.77 3.46
C ALA A 861 6.52 -23.86 4.29
N ARG A 862 6.62 -23.88 5.63
CA ARG A 862 5.47 -23.86 6.55
C ARG A 862 4.74 -22.51 6.47
N ILE A 863 5.47 -21.40 6.37
CA ILE A 863 4.91 -20.05 6.27
C ILE A 863 4.13 -19.85 4.97
N LEU A 864 4.71 -20.17 3.81
CA LEU A 864 4.04 -20.07 2.51
C LEU A 864 2.71 -20.83 2.51
N LYS A 865 2.75 -22.08 2.98
CA LYS A 865 1.57 -22.94 3.10
C LYS A 865 0.52 -22.42 4.08
N GLY A 866 0.95 -21.97 5.25
CA GLY A 866 0.04 -21.38 6.24
C GLY A 866 -0.58 -20.07 5.75
N SER A 867 0.12 -19.29 4.93
CA SER A 867 -0.44 -18.10 4.29
C SER A 867 -1.53 -18.44 3.26
N HIS A 868 -1.39 -19.53 2.50
CA HIS A 868 -2.46 -19.99 1.61
C HIS A 868 -3.69 -20.44 2.38
N TRP A 869 -3.51 -21.17 3.49
CA TRP A 869 -4.64 -21.55 4.35
C TRP A 869 -5.30 -20.31 4.94
N PHE A 870 -4.54 -19.39 5.51
CA PHE A 870 -5.06 -18.13 6.02
C PHE A 870 -5.88 -17.39 4.94
N ASN A 871 -5.32 -17.18 3.74
CA ASN A 871 -6.03 -16.50 2.64
C ASN A 871 -7.27 -17.28 2.18
N TYR A 872 -7.27 -18.61 2.23
CA TYR A 872 -8.45 -19.40 1.92
C TYR A 872 -9.58 -19.15 2.93
N GLU A 873 -9.29 -19.03 4.24
CA GLU A 873 -10.30 -18.65 5.22
C GLU A 873 -10.83 -17.22 4.99
N GLN A 874 -9.95 -16.28 4.65
CA GLN A 874 -10.35 -14.92 4.30
C GLN A 874 -11.24 -14.89 3.04
N LEU A 875 -10.98 -15.76 2.06
CA LEU A 875 -11.84 -15.92 0.89
C LEU A 875 -13.25 -16.41 1.29
N LEU A 876 -13.35 -17.35 2.24
CA LEU A 876 -14.62 -17.87 2.71
C LEU A 876 -15.45 -16.82 3.46
N THR A 877 -14.82 -15.82 4.09
CA THR A 877 -15.50 -14.69 4.75
C THR A 877 -15.72 -13.49 3.82
N GLY A 878 -15.17 -13.53 2.60
CA GLY A 878 -15.24 -12.42 1.64
C GLY A 878 -14.22 -11.29 1.93
N GLU A 879 -13.29 -11.50 2.86
CA GLU A 879 -12.26 -10.54 3.26
C GLU A 879 -11.00 -10.66 2.40
N THR A 880 -11.14 -10.57 1.07
CA THR A 880 -9.98 -10.69 0.16
C THR A 880 -8.89 -9.63 0.38
N GLN A 881 -9.27 -8.48 0.93
CA GLN A 881 -8.38 -7.42 1.40
C GLN A 881 -7.61 -7.76 2.69
N ALA A 882 -7.79 -8.97 3.25
CA ALA A 882 -7.00 -9.47 4.38
C ALA A 882 -5.86 -10.37 3.92
N PHE A 883 -5.75 -10.65 2.63
CA PHE A 883 -4.78 -11.62 2.14
C PHE A 883 -3.35 -11.22 2.52
N VAL A 884 -2.56 -12.22 2.89
CA VAL A 884 -1.12 -12.08 3.13
C VAL A 884 -0.37 -12.68 1.96
N TYR A 885 0.49 -11.89 1.31
CA TYR A 885 1.44 -12.38 0.31
C TYR A 885 2.84 -12.44 0.90
N VAL A 886 3.44 -13.62 0.86
CA VAL A 886 4.77 -13.87 1.43
C VAL A 886 5.84 -13.58 0.39
N GLN A 887 6.55 -12.48 0.57
CA GLN A 887 7.71 -12.09 -0.23
C GLN A 887 8.99 -12.66 0.40
N ASN A 888 9.28 -13.93 0.12
CA ASN A 888 10.49 -14.58 0.60
C ASN A 888 11.67 -14.39 -0.37
N ILE A 889 12.30 -13.21 -0.32
CA ILE A 889 13.55 -12.92 -1.04
C ILE A 889 14.74 -13.10 -0.08
N PRO A 890 15.69 -14.02 -0.35
CA PRO A 890 16.83 -14.25 0.53
C PRO A 890 17.77 -13.05 0.60
N VAL A 891 18.19 -12.68 1.81
CA VAL A 891 19.06 -11.50 2.04
C VAL A 891 20.48 -11.85 2.50
N ASN A 892 20.79 -13.12 2.75
CA ASN A 892 22.07 -13.52 3.35
C ASN A 892 23.11 -14.09 2.36
N GLN A 893 22.84 -14.05 1.04
CA GLN A 893 23.74 -14.51 -0.04
C GLN A 893 24.28 -15.96 0.03
N HIS A 894 24.04 -16.71 1.10
CA HIS A 894 24.44 -18.11 1.31
C HIS A 894 23.44 -19.14 0.76
N THR A 895 22.46 -18.68 -0.02
CA THR A 895 21.27 -19.44 -0.41
C THR A 895 21.18 -19.62 -1.91
N ASN A 896 20.21 -20.43 -2.32
CA ASN A 896 19.85 -20.52 -3.73
C ASN A 896 19.23 -19.19 -4.18
N GLU A 897 19.51 -18.82 -5.42
CA GLU A 897 18.77 -17.79 -6.12
C GLU A 897 17.31 -18.20 -6.30
N LEU A 898 16.42 -17.22 -6.38
CA LEU A 898 15.02 -17.51 -6.71
C LEU A 898 14.91 -17.90 -8.18
N ASN A 899 14.05 -18.86 -8.48
CA ASN A 899 13.78 -19.27 -9.85
C ASN A 899 12.45 -20.03 -9.88
N TYR A 900 11.54 -19.69 -10.80
CA TYR A 900 10.27 -20.40 -10.98
C TYR A 900 10.43 -21.91 -11.25
N TYR A 901 11.56 -22.30 -11.81
CA TYR A 901 11.88 -23.66 -12.23
C TYR A 901 12.94 -24.32 -11.33
N ALA A 902 13.17 -23.77 -10.12
CA ALA A 902 14.04 -24.42 -9.16
C ALA A 902 13.50 -25.83 -8.82
N SER A 903 14.42 -26.78 -8.60
CA SER A 903 14.07 -28.14 -8.21
C SER A 903 13.44 -28.22 -6.81
N ASP A 904 13.69 -27.22 -5.96
CA ASP A 904 13.05 -27.09 -4.66
C ASP A 904 11.73 -26.32 -4.78
N ASN A 905 10.62 -27.00 -4.45
CA ASN A 905 9.28 -26.42 -4.59
C ASN A 905 9.05 -25.14 -3.77
N ALA A 906 9.69 -25.00 -2.60
CA ALA A 906 9.52 -23.79 -1.78
C ALA A 906 10.26 -22.59 -2.40
N THR A 907 11.38 -22.83 -3.07
CA THR A 907 12.13 -21.80 -3.81
C THR A 907 11.33 -21.30 -5.02
N SER A 908 10.75 -22.23 -5.79
CA SER A 908 9.89 -21.90 -6.93
C SER A 908 8.59 -21.19 -6.50
N GLU A 909 7.99 -21.60 -5.39
CA GLU A 909 6.84 -20.91 -4.81
C GLU A 909 7.22 -19.51 -4.33
N ALA A 910 8.36 -19.36 -3.65
CA ALA A 910 8.84 -18.08 -3.18
C ALA A 910 9.08 -17.09 -4.33
N ALA A 911 9.60 -17.54 -5.47
CA ALA A 911 9.76 -16.71 -6.67
C ALA A 911 8.40 -16.20 -7.17
N LEU A 912 7.41 -17.10 -7.34
CA LEU A 912 6.07 -16.73 -7.79
C LEU A 912 5.36 -15.78 -6.81
N MET A 913 5.45 -16.06 -5.51
CA MET A 913 4.80 -15.24 -4.49
C MET A 913 5.50 -13.90 -4.26
N ALA A 914 6.82 -13.80 -4.48
CA ALA A 914 7.53 -12.53 -4.45
C ALA A 914 7.09 -11.60 -5.60
N ASP A 915 6.94 -12.11 -6.82
CA ASP A 915 6.38 -11.32 -7.93
C ASP A 915 4.92 -10.95 -7.69
N MET A 916 4.12 -11.87 -7.13
CA MET A 916 2.72 -11.58 -6.77
C MET A 916 2.63 -10.47 -5.71
N ALA A 917 3.51 -10.49 -4.70
CA ALA A 917 3.60 -9.46 -3.67
C ALA A 917 3.97 -8.11 -4.26
N MET A 918 5.11 -8.02 -4.97
CA MET A 918 5.55 -6.76 -5.59
C MET A 918 4.53 -6.21 -6.60
N LEU A 919 3.87 -7.08 -7.36
CA LEU A 919 2.83 -6.65 -8.30
C LEU A 919 1.59 -6.09 -7.59
N ALA A 920 1.24 -6.61 -6.41
CA ALA A 920 0.21 -6.03 -5.57
C ALA A 920 0.61 -4.63 -5.08
N THR A 921 1.85 -4.47 -4.64
CA THR A 921 2.44 -3.18 -4.27
C THR A 921 2.38 -2.19 -5.44
N PHE A 922 2.73 -2.62 -6.66
CA PHE A 922 2.68 -1.75 -7.83
C PHE A 922 1.27 -1.38 -8.27
N GLU A 923 0.28 -2.26 -8.08
CA GLU A 923 -1.13 -1.95 -8.35
C GLU A 923 -1.66 -0.90 -7.38
N ARG A 924 -1.26 -0.99 -6.12
CA ARG A 924 -1.53 0.02 -5.09
C ARG A 924 -0.88 1.36 -5.42
N GLN A 925 0.36 1.31 -5.86
CA GLN A 925 1.18 2.48 -6.18
C GLN A 925 1.06 2.91 -7.65
N ALA A 926 -0.01 2.50 -8.33
CA ALA A 926 -0.07 2.57 -9.79
C ALA A 926 -0.09 4.01 -10.35
N ALA A 927 -0.46 5.00 -9.51
CA ALA A 927 -0.41 6.42 -9.85
C ALA A 927 1.01 6.92 -10.15
N HIS A 928 2.04 6.25 -9.63
CA HIS A 928 3.45 6.60 -9.85
C HIS A 928 4.01 6.12 -11.20
N PHE A 929 3.20 5.42 -12.00
CA PHE A 929 3.57 4.97 -13.34
C PHE A 929 2.82 5.75 -14.43
N PRO A 930 3.40 5.84 -15.64
CA PRO A 930 2.70 6.35 -16.82
C PRO A 930 1.38 5.59 -17.09
N PRO A 931 0.34 6.24 -17.64
CA PRO A 931 -1.01 5.65 -17.76
C PRO A 931 -1.05 4.25 -18.40
N GLN A 932 -0.29 4.00 -19.47
CA GLN A 932 -0.25 2.69 -20.13
C GLN A 932 0.40 1.60 -19.27
N LEU A 933 1.48 1.95 -18.57
CA LEU A 933 2.17 1.01 -17.70
C LEU A 933 1.30 0.70 -16.47
N ARG A 934 0.66 1.73 -15.91
CA ARG A 934 -0.36 1.63 -14.86
C ARG A 934 -1.45 0.63 -15.25
N GLU A 935 -2.11 0.80 -16.39
CA GLU A 935 -3.15 -0.14 -16.86
C GLU A 935 -2.61 -1.56 -17.02
N SER A 936 -1.42 -1.73 -17.61
CA SER A 936 -0.81 -3.05 -17.78
C SER A 936 -0.48 -3.72 -16.44
N ILE A 937 -0.02 -2.97 -15.43
CA ILE A 937 0.26 -3.49 -14.08
C ILE A 937 -1.04 -3.93 -13.43
N CYS A 938 -2.04 -3.04 -13.38
CA CYS A 938 -3.34 -3.32 -12.76
C CYS A 938 -4.04 -4.53 -13.39
N THR A 939 -4.07 -4.64 -14.72
CA THR A 939 -4.68 -5.77 -15.41
C THR A 939 -3.94 -7.08 -15.17
N THR A 940 -2.60 -7.05 -15.12
CA THR A 940 -1.80 -8.24 -14.86
C THR A 940 -1.99 -8.72 -13.42
N PHE A 941 -2.02 -7.80 -12.45
CA PHE A 941 -2.31 -8.12 -11.06
C PHE A 941 -3.69 -8.77 -10.91
N ARG A 942 -4.74 -8.13 -11.44
CA ARG A 942 -6.12 -8.64 -11.35
C ARG A 942 -6.26 -10.04 -11.94
N ALA A 943 -5.59 -10.30 -13.06
CA ALA A 943 -5.57 -11.62 -13.69
C ALA A 943 -4.85 -12.67 -12.83
N ALA A 944 -3.67 -12.34 -12.28
CA ALA A 944 -2.92 -13.22 -11.39
C ALA A 944 -3.67 -13.48 -10.08
N HIS A 945 -4.29 -12.44 -9.51
CA HIS A 945 -5.11 -12.51 -8.30
C HIS A 945 -6.33 -13.42 -8.50
N ALA A 946 -7.04 -13.28 -9.62
CA ALA A 946 -8.17 -14.15 -9.94
C ALA A 946 -7.75 -15.63 -10.07
N LYS A 947 -6.55 -15.90 -10.61
CA LYS A 947 -5.97 -17.26 -10.66
C LYS A 947 -5.61 -17.77 -9.27
N TYR A 948 -5.03 -16.92 -8.42
CA TYR A 948 -4.73 -17.27 -7.04
C TYR A 948 -6.00 -17.61 -6.25
N ILE A 949 -7.06 -16.81 -6.37
CA ILE A 949 -8.37 -17.08 -5.75
C ILE A 949 -8.92 -18.45 -6.18
N LYS A 950 -8.81 -18.80 -7.47
CA LYS A 950 -9.22 -20.12 -7.98
C LYS A 950 -8.36 -21.27 -7.44
N PHE A 951 -7.10 -21.01 -7.09
CA PHE A 951 -6.21 -21.98 -6.47
C PHE A 951 -6.53 -22.20 -4.99
N LEU A 952 -6.89 -21.16 -4.23
CA LEU A 952 -7.04 -21.24 -2.77
C LEU A 952 -7.88 -22.44 -2.26
N PRO A 953 -9.06 -22.77 -2.84
CA PRO A 953 -9.82 -23.96 -2.44
C PRO A 953 -9.08 -25.29 -2.65
N GLN A 954 -8.15 -25.33 -3.62
CA GLN A 954 -7.34 -26.51 -3.94
C GLN A 954 -6.12 -26.64 -3.02
N ALA A 955 -5.77 -25.61 -2.25
CA ALA A 955 -4.64 -25.62 -1.35
C ALA A 955 -4.79 -26.63 -0.19
N GLU A 956 -6.00 -27.19 0.03
CA GLU A 956 -6.31 -28.26 0.99
C GLU A 956 -5.71 -27.99 2.38
N TYR A 957 -6.12 -26.89 3.03
CA TYR A 957 -5.59 -26.48 4.33
C TYR A 957 -4.06 -26.28 4.35
N GLY A 958 -3.52 -25.71 3.26
CA GLY A 958 -2.08 -25.39 3.15
C GLY A 958 -1.20 -26.59 2.81
N ASN A 959 -1.72 -27.67 2.22
CA ASN A 959 -0.90 -28.82 1.82
C ASN A 959 -0.18 -28.62 0.48
N LYS A 960 -0.72 -27.77 -0.41
CA LYS A 960 -0.21 -27.56 -1.77
C LYS A 960 0.32 -26.13 -1.98
N TYR A 961 1.20 -25.98 -2.97
CA TYR A 961 1.75 -24.70 -3.42
C TYR A 961 1.01 -24.16 -4.63
N PHE A 962 0.97 -22.84 -4.79
CA PHE A 962 0.31 -22.22 -5.94
C PHE A 962 1.01 -22.59 -7.24
N LYS A 963 2.35 -22.59 -7.26
CA LYS A 963 3.16 -22.93 -8.43
C LYS A 963 2.91 -24.33 -8.99
N ASP A 964 2.47 -25.26 -8.14
CA ASP A 964 2.17 -26.65 -8.54
C ASP A 964 0.78 -26.80 -9.19
N SER A 965 -0.06 -25.77 -9.14
CA SER A 965 -1.39 -25.77 -9.77
C SER A 965 -1.34 -25.38 -11.24
N GLN A 966 -2.40 -25.69 -11.99
CA GLN A 966 -2.55 -25.18 -13.36
C GLN A 966 -2.56 -23.64 -13.37
N GLN A 967 -3.27 -23.03 -12.42
CA GLN A 967 -3.40 -21.59 -12.29
C GLN A 967 -2.05 -20.92 -12.02
N GLY A 968 -1.21 -21.51 -11.16
CA GLY A 968 0.14 -21.00 -10.88
C GLY A 968 1.06 -21.08 -12.08
N ASN A 969 1.04 -22.19 -12.82
CA ASN A 969 1.80 -22.33 -14.06
C ASN A 969 1.39 -21.33 -15.14
N GLU A 970 0.09 -21.05 -15.27
CA GLU A 970 -0.41 -19.98 -16.16
C GLU A 970 0.05 -18.59 -15.71
N THR A 971 0.03 -18.31 -14.40
CA THR A 971 0.55 -17.05 -13.84
C THR A 971 2.04 -16.88 -14.12
N ILE A 972 2.87 -17.92 -13.93
CA ILE A 972 4.30 -17.89 -14.24
C ILE A 972 4.55 -17.54 -15.71
N LYS A 973 3.80 -18.17 -16.64
CA LYS A 973 3.90 -17.88 -18.07
C LYS A 973 3.52 -16.43 -18.38
N ASP A 974 2.42 -15.95 -17.78
CA ASP A 974 1.96 -14.58 -17.98
C ASP A 974 2.95 -13.56 -17.42
N PHE A 975 3.49 -13.78 -16.22
CA PHE A 975 4.53 -12.94 -15.63
C PHE A 975 5.78 -12.90 -16.52
N THR A 976 6.27 -14.05 -16.98
CA THR A 976 7.43 -14.11 -17.88
C THR A 976 7.18 -13.28 -19.15
N ALA A 977 6.02 -13.46 -19.79
CA ALA A 977 5.66 -12.74 -21.01
C ALA A 977 5.44 -11.23 -20.78
N LYS A 978 4.89 -10.85 -19.62
CA LYS A 978 4.65 -9.44 -19.26
C LYS A 978 5.92 -8.72 -18.87
N LYS A 979 6.80 -9.32 -18.05
CA LYS A 979 8.10 -8.75 -17.72
C LYS A 979 8.93 -8.47 -18.99
N GLU A 980 8.92 -9.39 -19.95
CA GLU A 980 9.65 -9.18 -21.21
C GLU A 980 9.09 -8.00 -22.03
N LYS A 981 7.77 -7.79 -22.01
CA LYS A 981 7.17 -6.58 -22.59
C LYS A 981 7.53 -5.32 -21.78
N TRP A 982 7.48 -5.38 -20.46
CA TRP A 982 7.80 -4.25 -19.59
C TRP A 982 9.27 -3.82 -19.67
N LYS A 983 10.20 -4.72 -20.01
CA LYS A 983 11.60 -4.33 -20.31
C LYS A 983 11.69 -3.28 -21.41
N SER A 984 10.80 -3.31 -22.41
CA SER A 984 10.76 -2.28 -23.47
C SER A 984 10.23 -0.92 -23.00
N ALA A 985 9.52 -0.89 -21.86
CA ALA A 985 9.07 0.34 -21.20
C ALA A 985 10.15 0.94 -20.28
N LEU A 986 11.28 0.26 -20.11
CA LEU A 986 12.48 0.79 -19.45
C LEU A 986 13.43 1.37 -20.50
N PRO A 987 14.14 2.49 -20.23
CA PRO A 987 14.11 3.27 -19.00
C PRO A 987 12.89 4.19 -18.86
N MET A 988 12.53 4.55 -17.62
CA MET A 988 11.43 5.47 -17.31
C MET A 988 11.96 6.87 -16.98
N THR A 989 11.10 7.89 -17.13
CA THR A 989 11.35 9.21 -16.56
C THR A 989 11.30 9.09 -15.03
N PRO A 990 12.37 9.43 -14.30
CA PRO A 990 12.38 9.35 -12.84
C PRO A 990 11.33 10.28 -12.22
N ALA A 991 10.64 9.80 -11.19
CA ALA A 991 9.77 10.64 -10.38
C ALA A 991 10.57 11.66 -9.55
N ASP A 992 9.94 12.80 -9.22
CA ASP A 992 10.57 13.89 -8.48
C ASP A 992 10.67 13.66 -6.97
N ASN A 993 9.85 12.75 -6.42
CA ASN A 993 9.84 12.40 -4.99
C ASN A 993 10.36 10.97 -4.75
N LEU A 994 11.00 10.77 -3.59
CA LEU A 994 11.63 9.50 -3.24
C LEU A 994 10.66 8.30 -3.15
N PRO A 995 9.46 8.40 -2.55
CA PRO A 995 8.51 7.27 -2.52
C PRO A 995 8.19 6.74 -3.93
N ALA A 996 7.80 7.62 -4.85
CA ALA A 996 7.50 7.24 -6.23
C ALA A 996 8.75 6.70 -6.96
N LEU A 997 9.90 7.29 -6.71
CA LEU A 997 11.17 6.85 -7.29
C LEU A 997 11.59 5.46 -6.81
N ALA A 998 11.38 5.15 -5.52
CA ALA A 998 11.63 3.83 -4.95
C ALA A 998 10.69 2.77 -5.54
N VAL A 999 9.41 3.11 -5.77
CA VAL A 999 8.45 2.25 -6.48
C VAL A 999 8.92 1.96 -7.91
N GLN A 1000 9.36 2.97 -8.65
CA GLN A 1000 9.90 2.82 -10.01
C GLN A 1000 11.19 1.98 -10.04
N ALA A 1001 12.06 2.14 -9.05
CA ALA A 1001 13.28 1.34 -8.90
C ALA A 1001 12.95 -0.12 -8.57
N LEU A 1002 12.04 -0.38 -7.62
CA LEU A 1002 11.58 -1.72 -7.28
C LEU A 1002 10.91 -2.42 -8.48
N PHE A 1003 10.13 -1.69 -9.28
CA PHE A 1003 9.57 -2.19 -10.53
C PHE A 1003 10.67 -2.60 -11.52
N SER A 1004 11.68 -1.76 -11.69
CA SER A 1004 12.84 -2.04 -12.56
C SER A 1004 13.64 -3.27 -12.07
N ILE A 1005 13.75 -3.46 -10.75
CA ILE A 1005 14.34 -4.65 -10.12
C ILE A 1005 13.51 -5.92 -10.42
N MET A 1006 12.17 -5.84 -10.31
CA MET A 1006 11.29 -6.97 -10.61
C MET A 1006 11.37 -7.37 -12.09
N VAL A 1007 11.23 -6.40 -13.00
CA VAL A 1007 11.18 -6.62 -14.45
C VAL A 1007 12.45 -7.26 -14.99
N ASN A 1008 13.61 -6.92 -14.41
CA ASN A 1008 14.91 -7.50 -14.78
C ASN A 1008 15.28 -8.74 -13.96
N ASP A 1009 14.37 -9.26 -13.14
CA ASP A 1009 14.60 -10.39 -12.23
C ASP A 1009 15.81 -10.21 -11.31
N HIS A 1010 16.21 -8.97 -11.02
CA HIS A 1010 17.35 -8.70 -10.14
C HIS A 1010 17.10 -9.20 -8.71
N HIS A 1011 15.84 -9.22 -8.28
CA HIS A 1011 15.43 -9.80 -7.00
C HIS A 1011 15.61 -11.34 -6.93
N HIS A 1012 15.78 -12.02 -8.06
CA HIS A 1012 16.16 -13.43 -8.07
C HIS A 1012 17.62 -13.65 -7.66
N ASN A 1013 18.48 -12.68 -7.99
CA ASN A 1013 19.88 -12.70 -7.59
C ASN A 1013 19.98 -12.37 -6.09
N LYS A 1014 20.52 -13.33 -5.35
CA LYS A 1014 20.72 -13.24 -3.90
C LYS A 1014 21.56 -12.03 -3.45
N GLN A 1015 22.43 -11.50 -4.31
CA GLN A 1015 23.22 -10.29 -4.04
C GLN A 1015 22.32 -9.09 -3.73
N PHE A 1016 21.24 -8.91 -4.51
CA PHE A 1016 20.37 -7.73 -4.42
C PHE A 1016 19.14 -7.96 -3.55
N GLY A 1017 19.04 -9.12 -2.89
CA GLY A 1017 17.90 -9.44 -2.05
C GLY A 1017 17.70 -8.45 -0.90
N MET A 1018 18.79 -7.98 -0.28
CA MET A 1018 18.71 -6.99 0.81
C MET A 1018 18.23 -5.62 0.32
N LEU A 1019 18.75 -5.13 -0.81
CA LEU A 1019 18.30 -3.91 -1.47
C LEU A 1019 16.81 -4.01 -1.84
N THR A 1020 16.40 -5.13 -2.44
CA THR A 1020 15.01 -5.35 -2.86
C THR A 1020 14.06 -5.35 -1.66
N GLN A 1021 14.40 -6.06 -0.58
CA GLN A 1021 13.58 -6.10 0.62
C GLN A 1021 13.52 -4.74 1.32
N ALA A 1022 14.63 -3.97 1.35
CA ALA A 1022 14.64 -2.62 1.93
C ALA A 1022 13.74 -1.65 1.15
N LEU A 1023 13.80 -1.69 -0.18
CA LEU A 1023 12.91 -0.89 -1.04
C LEU A 1023 11.45 -1.31 -0.89
N SER A 1024 11.17 -2.63 -0.82
CA SER A 1024 9.81 -3.13 -0.59
C SER A 1024 9.26 -2.66 0.76
N VAL A 1025 9.94 -2.93 1.88
CA VAL A 1025 9.50 -2.48 3.21
C VAL A 1025 9.27 -0.97 3.26
N TYR A 1026 10.10 -0.18 2.57
CA TYR A 1026 9.94 1.27 2.51
C TYR A 1026 8.66 1.74 1.81
N VAL A 1027 8.23 1.07 0.74
CA VAL A 1027 7.06 1.50 -0.08
C VAL A 1027 5.73 0.88 0.36
N GLU A 1028 5.75 -0.13 1.23
CA GLU A 1028 4.52 -0.77 1.73
C GLU A 1028 3.80 0.11 2.77
N GLU A 1029 2.48 0.28 2.61
CA GLU A 1029 1.61 0.87 3.64
C GLU A 1029 1.36 -0.08 4.82
N MET A 1030 1.38 -1.39 4.56
CA MET A 1030 1.26 -2.42 5.58
C MET A 1030 2.33 -3.47 5.37
N SER A 1031 3.35 -3.45 6.23
CA SER A 1031 4.43 -4.42 6.16
C SER A 1031 4.51 -5.25 7.43
N MET A 1032 4.78 -6.53 7.20
CA MET A 1032 5.22 -7.45 8.23
C MET A 1032 6.57 -8.00 7.80
N ALA A 1033 7.58 -7.96 8.67
CA ALA A 1033 8.93 -8.37 8.29
C ALA A 1033 9.67 -9.12 9.39
N GLY A 1034 10.48 -10.09 8.98
CA GLY A 1034 11.51 -10.67 9.83
C GLY A 1034 12.08 -12.01 9.37
N CYS A 1035 12.96 -12.58 10.18
CA CYS A 1035 13.74 -13.78 9.88
C CYS A 1035 13.70 -14.80 11.02
N LYS A 1036 14.41 -15.93 10.89
CA LYS A 1036 14.46 -17.01 11.91
C LYS A 1036 14.77 -16.50 13.33
N SER A 1037 15.90 -15.80 13.49
CA SER A 1037 16.32 -15.17 14.76
C SER A 1037 15.80 -13.73 14.91
N ALA A 1038 15.01 -13.27 13.95
CA ALA A 1038 14.22 -12.03 13.94
C ALA A 1038 14.96 -10.70 14.09
N ASN A 1039 16.25 -10.70 14.41
CA ASN A 1039 17.00 -9.49 14.76
C ASN A 1039 17.96 -9.07 13.66
N GLU A 1040 18.89 -9.96 13.34
CA GLU A 1040 20.04 -9.66 12.49
C GLU A 1040 19.65 -9.12 11.11
N ARG A 1041 18.81 -9.87 10.37
CA ARG A 1041 18.42 -9.48 9.01
C ARG A 1041 17.34 -8.42 8.97
N TYR A 1042 16.49 -8.39 10.00
CA TYR A 1042 15.46 -7.37 10.12
C TYR A 1042 16.08 -6.00 10.34
N GLN A 1043 17.08 -5.90 11.24
CA GLN A 1043 17.83 -4.67 11.49
C GLN A 1043 18.43 -4.11 10.19
N ALA A 1044 19.15 -4.95 9.44
CA ALA A 1044 19.77 -4.57 8.17
C ALA A 1044 18.78 -3.97 7.15
N VAL A 1045 17.62 -4.61 6.98
CA VAL A 1045 16.58 -4.19 6.02
C VAL A 1045 15.83 -2.96 6.54
N SER A 1046 15.36 -2.99 7.79
CA SER A 1046 14.53 -1.94 8.38
C SER A 1046 15.32 -0.66 8.67
N SER A 1047 16.62 -0.73 8.96
CA SER A 1047 17.46 0.48 9.07
C SER A 1047 17.69 1.16 7.71
N ARG A 1048 17.81 0.40 6.61
CA ARG A 1048 17.86 0.99 5.26
C ARG A 1048 16.53 1.64 4.89
N ALA A 1049 15.40 1.01 5.22
CA ALA A 1049 14.09 1.62 5.07
C ALA A 1049 13.94 2.90 5.92
N GLY A 1050 14.44 2.89 7.16
CA GLY A 1050 14.47 4.06 8.04
C GLY A 1050 15.34 5.20 7.49
N LEU A 1051 16.46 4.90 6.84
CA LEU A 1051 17.28 5.89 6.15
C LEU A 1051 16.53 6.51 4.96
N LEU A 1052 15.84 5.70 4.15
CA LEU A 1052 15.02 6.20 3.04
C LEU A 1052 13.87 7.09 3.53
N LYS A 1053 13.23 6.75 4.67
CA LYS A 1053 12.23 7.61 5.33
C LYS A 1053 12.83 8.97 5.73
N SER A 1054 14.03 8.96 6.32
CA SER A 1054 14.74 10.20 6.66
C SER A 1054 15.02 11.06 5.43
N ILE A 1055 15.52 10.45 4.34
CA ILE A 1055 15.79 11.19 3.11
C ILE A 1055 14.52 11.79 2.51
N ALA A 1056 13.39 11.07 2.56
CA ALA A 1056 12.13 11.52 1.97
C ALA A 1056 11.50 12.72 2.68
N GLN A 1057 11.83 12.94 3.97
CA GLN A 1057 11.16 13.92 4.83
C GLN A 1057 12.08 15.09 5.20
N ASN A 1058 13.36 15.02 4.86
CA ASN A 1058 14.31 16.10 5.15
C ASN A 1058 14.12 17.25 4.16
N GLU A 1059 13.86 18.44 4.71
CA GLU A 1059 13.71 19.70 3.95
C GLU A 1059 15.04 20.48 3.84
N GLY A 1060 16.09 20.03 4.54
CA GLY A 1060 17.43 20.64 4.55
C GLY A 1060 18.41 20.04 3.53
N PRO A 1061 19.65 20.57 3.47
CA PRO A 1061 20.68 20.02 2.59
C PRO A 1061 21.03 18.59 3.01
N PHE A 1062 21.12 17.69 2.02
CA PHE A 1062 21.56 16.32 2.24
C PHE A 1062 23.08 16.23 2.40
N SER A 1063 23.54 15.28 3.22
CA SER A 1063 24.93 14.82 3.13
C SER A 1063 25.22 14.29 1.73
N HIS A 1064 26.49 14.31 1.33
CA HIS A 1064 26.92 13.85 0.01
C HIS A 1064 26.43 12.42 -0.29
N GLU A 1065 26.48 11.53 0.70
CA GLU A 1065 26.04 10.14 0.57
C GLU A 1065 24.51 10.01 0.46
N LYS A 1066 23.74 10.79 1.24
CA LYS A 1066 22.27 10.81 1.13
C LYS A 1066 21.84 11.32 -0.25
N GLN A 1067 22.50 12.36 -0.76
CA GLN A 1067 22.26 12.86 -2.12
C GLN A 1067 22.63 11.82 -3.19
N ALA A 1068 23.75 11.11 -3.01
CA ALA A 1068 24.18 10.06 -3.94
C ALA A 1068 23.16 8.92 -4.07
N VAL A 1069 22.39 8.60 -3.00
CA VAL A 1069 21.29 7.63 -3.07
C VAL A 1069 20.18 8.13 -3.99
N LEU A 1070 19.74 9.39 -3.82
CA LEU A 1070 18.71 10.01 -4.67
C LEU A 1070 19.14 10.04 -6.13
N ASP A 1071 20.36 10.50 -6.39
CA ASP A 1071 20.90 10.63 -7.75
C ASP A 1071 21.04 9.26 -8.40
N THR A 1072 21.52 8.26 -7.68
CA THR A 1072 21.69 6.90 -8.21
C THR A 1072 20.35 6.21 -8.46
N LEU A 1073 19.34 6.44 -7.61
CA LEU A 1073 17.97 5.97 -7.88
C LEU A 1073 17.43 6.59 -9.18
N LYS A 1074 17.59 7.91 -9.39
CA LYS A 1074 17.18 8.58 -10.63
C LYS A 1074 17.90 8.02 -11.84
N LEU A 1075 19.21 7.80 -11.73
CA LEU A 1075 20.02 7.23 -12.80
C LEU A 1075 19.63 5.77 -13.09
N PHE A 1076 19.37 4.95 -12.06
CA PHE A 1076 18.95 3.56 -12.22
C PHE A 1076 17.60 3.45 -12.92
N VAL A 1077 16.60 4.24 -12.50
CA VAL A 1077 15.29 4.31 -13.17
C VAL A 1077 15.40 4.80 -14.62
N SER A 1078 16.33 5.72 -14.88
CA SER A 1078 16.67 6.20 -16.23
C SER A 1078 17.51 5.22 -17.06
N GLY A 1079 17.85 4.03 -16.54
CA GLY A 1079 18.71 3.06 -17.22
C GLY A 1079 20.16 3.53 -17.43
N LYS A 1080 20.61 4.52 -16.65
CA LYS A 1080 21.95 5.13 -16.71
C LYS A 1080 22.89 4.66 -15.60
N ALA A 1081 22.38 3.94 -14.61
CA ALA A 1081 23.16 3.29 -13.56
C ALA A 1081 22.80 1.80 -13.46
N SER A 1082 23.74 1.00 -12.97
CA SER A 1082 23.51 -0.43 -12.70
C SER A 1082 22.91 -0.64 -11.31
N ILE A 1083 22.39 -1.84 -11.06
CA ILE A 1083 21.87 -2.18 -9.73
C ILE A 1083 22.97 -2.28 -8.67
N GLU A 1084 24.19 -2.66 -9.06
CA GLU A 1084 25.37 -2.71 -8.18
C GLU A 1084 25.73 -1.31 -7.69
N GLN A 1085 25.66 -0.29 -8.55
CA GLN A 1085 25.87 1.10 -8.16
C GLN A 1085 24.79 1.56 -7.17
N LEU A 1086 23.53 1.18 -7.40
CA LEU A 1086 22.44 1.48 -6.48
C LEU A 1086 22.65 0.82 -5.10
N GLN A 1087 23.03 -0.46 -5.08
CA GLN A 1087 23.40 -1.16 -3.85
C GLN A 1087 24.55 -0.45 -3.13
N GLU A 1088 25.63 -0.14 -3.84
CA GLU A 1088 26.81 0.54 -3.29
C GLU A 1088 26.43 1.85 -2.59
N LYS A 1089 25.69 2.74 -3.27
CA LYS A 1089 25.38 4.06 -2.69
C LYS A 1089 24.44 3.96 -1.49
N LEU A 1090 23.44 3.07 -1.53
CA LEU A 1090 22.57 2.85 -0.38
C LEU A 1090 23.34 2.25 0.81
N ASP A 1091 24.22 1.28 0.56
CA ASP A 1091 25.01 0.63 1.62
C ASP A 1091 26.02 1.59 2.25
N ILE A 1092 26.66 2.46 1.46
CA ILE A 1092 27.57 3.50 1.98
C ILE A 1092 26.81 4.51 2.84
N ALA A 1093 25.65 4.99 2.38
CA ALA A 1093 24.83 5.93 3.15
C ALA A 1093 24.30 5.29 4.44
N TYR A 1094 23.86 4.03 4.38
CA TYR A 1094 23.46 3.25 5.55
C TYR A 1094 24.61 3.08 6.55
N ASN A 1095 25.79 2.69 6.08
CA ASN A 1095 26.99 2.49 6.88
C ASN A 1095 27.37 3.74 7.68
N LYS A 1096 27.19 4.93 7.11
CA LYS A 1096 27.57 6.20 7.75
C LYS A 1096 26.48 6.83 8.61
N HIS A 1097 25.22 6.74 8.18
CA HIS A 1097 24.16 7.57 8.78
C HIS A 1097 23.13 6.78 9.58
N ASN A 1098 23.03 5.44 9.48
CA ASN A 1098 21.96 4.72 10.19
C ASN A 1098 22.29 3.26 10.60
N LEU A 1099 23.57 2.90 10.63
CA LEU A 1099 24.03 1.52 10.90
C LEU A 1099 23.52 0.99 12.25
N HIS A 1100 23.59 1.82 13.29
CA HIS A 1100 23.17 1.54 14.67
C HIS A 1100 21.96 2.42 15.07
N GLY A 1101 21.04 2.66 14.14
CA GLY A 1101 19.77 3.35 14.42
C GLY A 1101 18.77 2.54 15.26
N ALA A 1102 17.59 3.10 15.50
CA ALA A 1102 16.61 2.61 16.49
C ALA A 1102 16.26 1.12 16.45
N VAL A 1103 16.19 0.50 15.26
CA VAL A 1103 15.81 -0.92 15.14
C VAL A 1103 16.91 -1.89 15.58
N ALA A 1104 18.13 -1.41 15.82
CA ALA A 1104 19.20 -2.19 16.46
C ALA A 1104 18.80 -2.65 17.87
N ALA A 1105 18.06 -1.82 18.60
CA ALA A 1105 17.57 -2.10 19.95
C ALA A 1105 16.68 -3.35 20.03
N ILE A 1106 16.05 -3.77 18.92
CA ILE A 1106 15.28 -5.03 18.89
C ILE A 1106 16.20 -6.24 19.15
N SER A 1107 17.41 -6.22 18.58
CA SER A 1107 18.40 -7.28 18.83
C SER A 1107 18.85 -7.26 20.28
N GLU A 1108 19.14 -6.08 20.79
CA GLU A 1108 19.65 -5.90 22.15
C GLU A 1108 18.60 -6.35 23.18
N GLU A 1109 17.33 -6.04 22.93
CA GLU A 1109 16.23 -6.43 23.79
C GLU A 1109 15.91 -7.94 23.73
N ASP A 1110 16.07 -8.61 22.59
CA ASP A 1110 15.72 -10.03 22.41
C ASP A 1110 16.91 -10.97 22.69
N GLN A 1111 18.15 -10.51 22.51
CA GLN A 1111 19.37 -11.33 22.69
C GLN A 1111 20.27 -10.84 23.82
N GLY A 1112 20.05 -9.64 24.37
CA GLY A 1112 20.94 -8.97 25.31
C GLY A 1112 22.15 -8.33 24.63
N ALA A 1113 22.18 -8.24 23.30
CA ALA A 1113 23.29 -7.66 22.56
C ALA A 1113 22.91 -7.27 21.13
N SER A 1114 23.79 -6.50 20.48
CA SER A 1114 23.72 -6.22 19.06
C SER A 1114 23.75 -7.51 18.23
N SER A 1115 23.36 -7.40 16.96
CA SER A 1115 23.46 -8.50 16.01
C SER A 1115 24.92 -8.98 15.87
N LYS A 1116 25.15 -10.16 15.31
CA LYS A 1116 26.52 -10.72 15.08
C LYS A 1116 26.91 -10.70 13.61
N VAL A 1117 26.25 -9.85 12.83
CA VAL A 1117 26.38 -9.80 11.39
C VAL A 1117 27.70 -9.15 11.04
N GLN A 1118 28.36 -9.67 10.02
CA GLN A 1118 29.64 -9.15 9.55
C GLN A 1118 29.53 -8.76 8.07
N ALA A 1119 30.27 -7.71 7.72
CA ALA A 1119 30.49 -7.30 6.34
C ALA A 1119 31.48 -8.26 5.67
N THR A 1120 31.25 -8.58 4.40
CA THR A 1120 32.18 -9.40 3.62
C THR A 1120 33.55 -8.72 3.47
N SER A 1121 34.58 -9.55 3.51
CA SER A 1121 35.97 -9.20 3.21
C SER A 1121 36.31 -9.35 1.72
N ASN A 1122 35.32 -9.65 0.87
CA ASN A 1122 35.50 -9.80 -0.57
C ASN A 1122 35.98 -8.48 -1.22
N LYS A 1123 37.28 -8.43 -1.54
CA LYS A 1123 37.90 -7.27 -2.17
C LYS A 1123 37.62 -7.17 -3.67
N GLU A 1124 37.34 -8.29 -4.33
CA GLU A 1124 37.08 -8.34 -5.77
C GLU A 1124 35.70 -7.77 -6.10
N ASN A 1125 34.71 -8.09 -5.27
CA ASN A 1125 33.38 -7.52 -5.37
C ASN A 1125 32.79 -7.31 -3.97
N LYS A 1126 32.83 -6.06 -3.50
CA LYS A 1126 32.30 -5.68 -2.18
C LYS A 1126 30.79 -5.92 -2.05
N GLY A 1127 30.04 -6.00 -3.14
CA GLY A 1127 28.60 -6.33 -3.09
C GLY A 1127 28.32 -7.81 -2.81
N VAL A 1128 29.29 -8.70 -3.02
CA VAL A 1128 29.10 -10.16 -3.01
C VAL A 1128 29.78 -10.81 -1.80
N VAL A 1129 29.00 -11.50 -0.98
CA VAL A 1129 29.49 -12.31 0.14
C VAL A 1129 30.08 -13.61 -0.41
N SER A 1130 31.36 -13.85 -0.09
CA SER A 1130 32.11 -15.03 -0.57
C SER A 1130 32.48 -16.01 0.55
N GLU A 1131 32.29 -15.60 1.80
CA GLU A 1131 32.60 -16.40 2.98
C GLU A 1131 31.65 -17.58 3.15
N TRP A 1132 32.12 -18.67 3.75
CA TRP A 1132 31.25 -19.81 4.10
C TRP A 1132 30.46 -19.58 5.39
N ASN A 1133 30.94 -18.69 6.25
CA ASN A 1133 30.33 -18.40 7.55
C ASN A 1133 29.09 -17.52 7.35
N THR A 1134 27.93 -18.03 7.76
CA THR A 1134 26.64 -17.36 7.57
C THR A 1134 26.45 -16.07 8.36
N ASN A 1135 27.37 -15.74 9.27
CA ASN A 1135 27.38 -14.44 9.95
C ASN A 1135 27.81 -13.32 8.99
N TYR A 1136 28.62 -13.61 7.97
CA TYR A 1136 28.90 -12.67 6.88
C TYR A 1136 27.66 -12.58 6.00
N ALA A 1137 26.98 -11.45 5.98
CA ALA A 1137 25.74 -11.31 5.19
C ALA A 1137 25.47 -9.87 4.77
N GLU A 1138 26.39 -8.98 5.08
CA GLU A 1138 26.39 -7.59 4.67
C GLU A 1138 27.48 -7.38 3.62
N SER A 1139 27.29 -6.37 2.77
CA SER A 1139 28.28 -6.01 1.75
C SER A 1139 29.55 -5.45 2.41
N GLY A 1140 30.68 -5.54 1.70
CA GLY A 1140 31.97 -4.97 2.07
C GLY A 1140 32.01 -3.44 1.98
N TYR A 1141 30.89 -2.79 1.66
CA TYR A 1141 30.72 -1.33 1.76
C TYR A 1141 30.47 -0.88 3.20
N LEU A 1142 30.07 -1.79 4.10
CA LEU A 1142 29.81 -1.50 5.51
C LEU A 1142 31.10 -1.49 6.33
N SER A 1143 31.96 -0.51 6.05
CA SER A 1143 33.28 -0.37 6.70
C SER A 1143 33.23 -0.10 8.20
N ARG A 1144 32.08 0.31 8.75
CA ARG A 1144 31.89 0.64 10.18
C ARG A 1144 31.22 -0.49 10.97
N LEU A 1145 30.84 -1.58 10.31
CA LEU A 1145 30.20 -2.72 10.96
C LEU A 1145 31.23 -3.62 11.66
N PHE A 1146 31.38 -3.44 12.97
CA PHE A 1146 32.22 -4.29 13.84
C PHE A 1146 31.38 -4.95 14.94
N GLN A 1147 31.20 -6.27 14.83
CA GLN A 1147 30.38 -7.09 15.72
C GLN A 1147 31.01 -8.46 16.02
N LYS A 1148 32.34 -8.57 16.02
CA LYS A 1148 33.02 -9.85 16.27
C LYS A 1148 32.77 -10.33 17.70
N PHE A 1149 32.66 -9.41 18.65
CA PHE A 1149 32.54 -9.75 20.08
C PHE A 1149 31.11 -9.65 20.63
N SER A 1150 30.10 -9.22 19.85
CA SER A 1150 28.70 -9.19 20.29
C SER A 1150 28.17 -10.55 20.74
N SER A 1151 28.61 -11.64 20.10
CA SER A 1151 28.27 -13.02 20.49
C SER A 1151 28.65 -13.40 21.93
N LYS A 1152 29.60 -12.68 22.56
CA LYS A 1152 29.99 -12.89 23.96
C LYS A 1152 28.99 -12.32 24.97
N LEU A 1153 28.00 -11.58 24.51
CA LEU A 1153 26.92 -10.99 25.30
C LEU A 1153 25.61 -11.75 25.05
N GLN A 1154 25.36 -12.12 23.79
CA GLN A 1154 24.12 -12.79 23.38
C GLN A 1154 23.75 -14.00 24.25
N ALA A 1155 22.54 -14.02 24.78
CA ALA A 1155 22.02 -15.06 25.68
C ALA A 1155 22.25 -16.51 25.19
N HIS A 1156 22.13 -16.73 23.89
CA HIS A 1156 22.23 -18.07 23.30
C HIS A 1156 23.67 -18.54 22.99
N LYS A 1157 24.68 -17.67 23.15
CA LYS A 1157 26.10 -17.91 22.82
C LYS A 1157 27.07 -17.59 23.97
N ALA A 1158 26.72 -16.66 24.86
CA ALA A 1158 27.60 -16.14 25.88
C ALA A 1158 27.90 -17.10 27.05
N GLN A 1159 27.29 -18.29 27.09
CA GLN A 1159 27.40 -19.26 28.19
C GLN A 1159 27.03 -18.63 29.54
N LEU A 1160 25.91 -17.90 29.57
CA LEU A 1160 25.48 -17.16 30.76
C LEU A 1160 25.21 -18.08 31.95
N THR A 1161 24.60 -19.25 31.69
CA THR A 1161 24.32 -20.24 32.73
C THR A 1161 25.58 -20.66 33.47
N GLU A 1162 26.60 -21.12 32.74
CA GLU A 1162 27.85 -21.58 33.32
C GLU A 1162 28.56 -20.45 34.06
N LYS A 1163 28.65 -19.28 33.43
CA LYS A 1163 29.31 -18.10 34.01
C LYS A 1163 28.65 -17.63 35.31
N PHE A 1164 27.32 -17.53 35.36
CA PHE A 1164 26.66 -17.09 36.58
C PHE A 1164 26.79 -18.15 37.69
N ILE A 1165 26.70 -19.44 37.39
CA ILE A 1165 26.94 -20.49 38.40
C ILE A 1165 28.35 -20.36 38.99
N GLU A 1166 29.37 -20.12 38.15
CA GLU A 1166 30.75 -19.91 38.60
C GLU A 1166 30.90 -18.66 39.47
N LEU A 1167 30.31 -17.54 39.04
CA LEU A 1167 30.36 -16.27 39.77
C LEU A 1167 29.70 -16.36 41.15
N PHE A 1168 28.51 -16.96 41.24
CA PHE A 1168 27.82 -17.15 42.52
C PHE A 1168 28.66 -18.03 43.47
N LYS A 1169 29.20 -19.16 42.98
CA LYS A 1169 30.08 -20.03 43.78
C LYS A 1169 31.34 -19.32 44.29
N ALA A 1170 31.99 -18.54 43.42
CA ALA A 1170 33.18 -17.77 43.80
C ALA A 1170 32.86 -16.79 44.95
N ARG A 1171 31.74 -16.07 44.86
CA ARG A 1171 31.33 -15.11 45.89
C ARG A 1171 30.85 -15.75 47.19
N THR A 1172 30.34 -16.98 47.18
CA THR A 1172 30.05 -17.74 48.40
C THR A 1172 31.33 -18.22 49.09
N ALA A 1173 32.33 -18.68 48.32
CA ALA A 1173 33.61 -19.14 48.87
C ALA A 1173 34.39 -18.02 49.57
N GLU A 1174 34.32 -16.78 49.06
CA GLU A 1174 34.91 -15.59 49.70
C GLU A 1174 34.32 -15.27 51.10
N ALA A 1175 33.12 -15.78 51.42
CA ALA A 1175 32.44 -15.55 52.70
C ALA A 1175 32.83 -16.56 53.80
N SER A 1176 33.60 -17.60 53.47
CA SER A 1176 34.17 -18.55 54.43
C SER A 1176 35.68 -18.31 54.58
N PRO A 1177 36.14 -17.50 55.53
CA PRO A 1177 37.55 -17.53 55.89
C PRO A 1177 37.82 -18.90 56.51
N GLU A 1178 38.68 -19.71 55.89
CA GLU A 1178 39.32 -20.83 56.57
C GLU A 1178 40.02 -20.29 57.82
N GLU A 1179 39.51 -20.64 59.00
CA GLU A 1179 40.30 -20.56 60.22
C GLU A 1179 41.60 -21.33 60.00
N PRO A 1180 42.77 -20.72 60.25
CA PRO A 1180 44.04 -21.42 60.09
C PRO A 1180 44.05 -22.58 61.09
N LYS A 1181 44.07 -23.82 60.58
CA LYS A 1181 44.35 -25.01 61.39
C LYS A 1181 45.68 -24.79 62.13
N MET A 1182 45.60 -24.47 63.42
CA MET A 1182 46.73 -24.56 64.32
C MET A 1182 47.27 -25.99 64.26
N SER A 1183 48.46 -26.14 63.70
CA SER A 1183 49.26 -27.34 63.83
C SER A 1183 49.54 -27.59 65.30
N SER A 1184 48.97 -28.65 65.85
CA SER A 1184 49.35 -29.19 67.15
C SER A 1184 50.82 -29.63 67.09
N ILE A 1185 51.68 -28.89 67.79
CA ILE A 1185 52.99 -29.38 68.22
C ILE A 1185 52.73 -30.40 69.34
N PRO A 1186 53.26 -31.63 69.26
CA PRO A 1186 53.18 -32.57 70.36
C PRO A 1186 54.27 -32.21 71.40
N LEU A 1187 53.86 -31.91 72.64
CA LEU A 1187 54.77 -31.89 73.78
C LEU A 1187 54.55 -33.16 74.61
N VAL A 1188 55.66 -33.88 74.76
CA VAL A 1188 55.85 -34.97 75.70
C VAL A 1188 56.01 -34.39 77.10
N HIS A 1189 55.28 -35.02 78.04
CA HIS A 1189 55.18 -34.84 79.50
C HIS A 1189 54.29 -33.74 80.06
#